data_AF-A0A7M5V2D6-F1
#
_entry.id   AF-A0A7M5V2D6-F1
#
_cell.length_a   1.000
_cell.length_b   1.000
_cell.length_c   1.000
_cell.angle_alpha   90.00
_cell.angle_beta   90.00
_cell.angle_gamma   90.00
#
_symmetry.space_group_name_H-M   'P 1'
#
loop_
_entity.id
_entity.type
_entity.pdbx_description
1 polymer ?
#
loop_
_entity_poly.entity_id
_entity_poly.type
_entity_poly.pdbx_seq_one_letter_code
_entity_poly.pdbx_strand_id
1 'polypeptide(L)'
;MASAATGITQSVAQAAPTTAPLKSIRTGENRKNARKMRVLIDKCEVVKRDLFHEVFPRDPKLLYQEFKKRKAQLKQMRSQNKISAQWYFKLLPQNTDETYSDTFDSTLLDFLIINFCPNVDQPLTGWQKRPNNTDIKRGAHCKRMSIGRNIGQHSTMYMENKFYQEAYQFIVPSLIALGVPQQEINDLLSPLRYGFTKAVASFTGREDILKQIDQLIKQNNTKAYHVVLHAAAGTGKSEIVRRYVEVYGKHFNENVIWLKSESQDSLNKAFIKLAEHFNLEIRDQHQKIKSMPSIIASVYGYLDDIEPLFVFDDAWEFNVIKNFLPPYNKYTALITSQKKDFPTPDFEKIAVESLTVVESKTLLTEQCRANLTNQQIKDIVDLIQGHPLGLQQVISALNNTTMTSEEFIGLLKSETANVLQKPISKTHHGVSTIAAIEINLKRLSEQDEDSKLAIEILNRMCYLRSEEISINVVRILDAGESSKIDLDSALHQLESASIINKRNTDNGIIVTIHSLIQATVLTLSKTNEIGYLIKCLKAFFKEIDEEQKARSIHHVDFAKEYFNHFFEILTTEVDDERFYEEMIDYGGEIRDIARVKQKSEAALTIIDRIITKCEFSNDFPCFHIKHLQALILKDLQRFRDAINTLEETLSSIKVDTINMHHFLVVKNNLATFYQLIGNHKKSLEMHEEVFKKQSELYGEYDESTLITLSNLMNDYSNMGDHEKAISLGEKVIQSNNQVFGENDETTLKIKCNLANKYSKIKNYLKAIALYTDVMNREIHTLGKNHEETLKTKCLLAECYRMQKDYIKAIELYTDVMNRRIHTLGDNHDKTLHTKYMLAECYRKQNDYIKAIELFTDVMNRRIHTLGDNHDKTLDTKYRLAHCYK
;
A
#
# COMPACT_ATOMS: atom_id res chain seq x y z
N MET A 1 94.70 -1.67 1.32
CA MET A 1 94.24 -0.27 1.14
C MET A 1 92.80 -0.37 0.65
N ALA A 2 91.82 -0.38 1.57
CA ALA A 2 90.99 0.77 1.96
C ALA A 2 90.25 1.36 0.74
N SER A 3 88.93 1.52 0.68
CA SER A 3 87.93 1.65 1.73
C SER A 3 86.50 1.53 1.16
N ALA A 4 85.58 1.07 2.02
CA ALA A 4 84.20 1.55 2.19
C ALA A 4 83.28 1.68 0.96
N ALA A 5 82.21 0.90 0.92
CA ALA A 5 80.93 1.29 1.50
C ALA A 5 79.83 0.26 1.13
N THR A 6 79.09 -0.17 2.15
CA THR A 6 77.63 -0.41 2.15
C THR A 6 77.06 -1.26 1.00
N GLY A 7 76.53 -2.45 1.23
CA GLY A 7 75.84 -2.91 2.43
C GLY A 7 74.72 -3.84 2.01
N ILE A 8 75.10 -5.08 1.72
CA ILE A 8 74.34 -6.33 1.87
C ILE A 8 73.06 -6.45 1.02
N THR A 9 73.26 -6.88 -0.22
CA THR A 9 72.37 -7.84 -0.89
C THR A 9 73.00 -9.22 -0.81
N GLN A 10 72.30 -10.20 -0.24
CA GLN A 10 72.36 -11.66 -0.41
C GLN A 10 71.71 -12.27 0.85
N SER A 11 70.88 -13.29 0.82
CA SER A 11 70.49 -14.23 -0.21
C SER A 11 69.48 -15.21 0.41
N VAL A 12 69.02 -16.12 -0.42
CA VAL A 12 68.54 -17.48 -0.10
C VAL A 12 67.02 -17.66 -0.13
N ALA A 13 66.65 -18.51 -1.08
CA ALA A 13 65.34 -19.00 -1.41
C ALA A 13 64.75 -19.94 -0.34
N GLN A 14 63.42 -19.97 -0.32
CA GLN A 14 62.55 -21.15 -0.15
C GLN A 14 62.85 -22.11 1.01
N ALA A 15 62.19 -21.91 2.15
CA ALA A 15 61.47 -22.93 2.93
C ALA A 15 60.66 -22.24 4.06
N ALA A 16 59.42 -22.66 4.27
CA ALA A 16 58.37 -21.98 5.03
C ALA A 16 58.60 -21.84 6.55
N PRO A 17 57.98 -20.83 7.20
CA PRO A 17 57.48 -20.95 8.57
C PRO A 17 55.96 -20.73 8.65
N THR A 18 55.25 -21.80 8.97
CA THR A 18 54.08 -21.85 9.87
C THR A 18 53.25 -20.57 10.03
N THR A 19 52.18 -20.45 9.24
CA THR A 19 51.05 -19.55 9.55
C THR A 19 50.29 -20.07 10.76
N ALA A 20 50.63 -19.58 11.95
CA ALA A 20 49.70 -19.57 13.07
C ALA A 20 48.67 -18.46 12.81
N PRO A 21 47.35 -18.74 12.74
CA PRO A 21 46.37 -17.69 12.57
C PRO A 21 46.18 -16.95 13.90
N LEU A 22 46.56 -15.68 13.95
CA LEU A 22 46.09 -14.74 14.96
C LEU A 22 44.56 -14.60 14.82
N LYS A 23 43.82 -15.42 15.57
CA LYS A 23 42.40 -15.19 15.88
C LYS A 23 42.31 -13.91 16.71
N SER A 24 42.23 -12.75 16.05
CA SER A 24 41.70 -11.56 16.72
C SER A 24 40.19 -11.77 16.94
N ILE A 25 39.78 -11.49 18.16
CA ILE A 25 38.46 -11.77 18.72
C ILE A 25 37.39 -11.00 17.93
N ARG A 26 36.57 -11.73 17.15
CA ARG A 26 35.44 -11.18 16.39
C ARG A 26 34.27 -10.91 17.34
N THR A 27 34.19 -9.71 17.90
CA THR A 27 33.11 -9.28 18.82
C THR A 27 31.87 -8.80 18.05
N GLY A 28 30.68 -8.84 18.68
CA GLY A 28 29.43 -8.27 18.13
C GLY A 28 29.54 -6.75 17.87
N GLU A 29 30.35 -6.05 18.66
CA GLU A 29 30.69 -4.62 18.47
C GLU A 29 31.32 -4.35 17.10
N ASN A 30 32.21 -5.24 16.62
CA ASN A 30 32.88 -5.06 15.34
C ASN A 30 31.93 -5.25 14.15
N ARG A 31 30.93 -6.13 14.27
CA ARG A 31 29.85 -6.24 13.27
C ARG A 31 28.97 -4.99 13.25
N LYS A 32 28.61 -4.46 14.43
CA LYS A 32 27.83 -3.23 14.59
C LYS A 32 28.53 -2.03 13.93
N ASN A 33 29.84 -1.91 14.13
CA ASN A 33 30.64 -0.85 13.51
C ASN A 33 30.71 -0.99 11.99
N ALA A 34 30.90 -2.22 11.47
CA ALA A 34 30.88 -2.46 10.02
C ALA A 34 29.52 -2.08 9.38
N ARG A 35 28.41 -2.40 10.06
CA ARG A 35 27.05 -2.03 9.64
C ARG A 35 26.86 -0.52 9.60
N LYS A 36 27.14 0.17 10.72
CA LYS A 36 27.03 1.63 10.81
C LYS A 36 27.86 2.32 9.73
N MET A 37 29.03 1.78 9.43
CA MET A 37 29.90 2.28 8.37
C MET A 37 29.27 2.12 6.98
N ARG A 38 28.62 0.98 6.69
CA ARG A 38 27.97 0.74 5.39
C ARG A 38 26.85 1.76 5.11
N VAL A 39 25.97 1.96 6.08
CA VAL A 39 24.88 2.94 5.98
C VAL A 39 25.42 4.36 5.75
N LEU A 40 26.51 4.72 6.45
CA LEU A 40 27.17 6.01 6.26
C LEU A 40 27.80 6.14 4.87
N ILE A 41 28.38 5.06 4.31
CA ILE A 41 28.92 5.04 2.96
C ILE A 41 27.82 5.22 1.92
N ASP A 42 26.70 4.49 2.04
CA ASP A 42 25.58 4.58 1.12
C ASP A 42 25.02 6.02 1.11
N LYS A 43 24.88 6.63 2.29
CA LYS A 43 24.48 8.04 2.40
C LYS A 43 25.49 9.00 1.76
N CYS A 44 26.80 8.74 1.88
CA CYS A 44 27.81 9.52 1.16
C CYS A 44 27.65 9.43 -0.37
N GLU A 45 27.30 8.25 -0.90
CA GLU A 45 27.09 8.07 -2.34
C GLU A 45 25.86 8.84 -2.83
N VAL A 46 24.77 8.83 -2.06
CA VAL A 46 23.57 9.64 -2.34
C VAL A 46 23.91 11.13 -2.40
N VAL A 47 24.58 11.67 -1.36
CA VAL A 47 24.93 13.11 -1.31
C VAL A 47 25.85 13.51 -2.45
N LYS A 48 26.85 12.69 -2.79
CA LYS A 48 27.74 12.95 -3.93
C LYS A 48 26.99 12.96 -5.26
N ARG A 49 26.00 12.08 -5.40
CA ARG A 49 25.15 11.98 -6.58
C ARG A 49 24.21 13.17 -6.68
N ASP A 50 23.68 13.66 -5.57
CA ASP A 50 22.92 14.91 -5.53
C ASP A 50 23.77 16.11 -5.96
N LEU A 51 25.01 16.23 -5.45
CA LEU A 51 25.96 17.27 -5.89
C LEU A 51 26.27 17.19 -7.38
N PHE A 52 26.43 15.99 -7.92
CA PHE A 52 26.56 15.77 -9.35
C PHE A 52 25.32 16.26 -10.12
N HIS A 53 24.14 15.99 -9.58
CA HIS A 53 22.86 16.38 -10.18
C HIS A 53 22.49 17.86 -10.04
N GLU A 54 23.20 18.63 -9.21
CA GLU A 54 23.13 20.10 -9.26
C GLU A 54 23.63 20.66 -10.60
N VAL A 55 24.53 19.94 -11.28
CA VAL A 55 25.14 20.36 -12.55
C VAL A 55 24.59 19.56 -13.73
N PHE A 56 24.32 18.27 -13.51
CA PHE A 56 23.92 17.34 -14.55
C PHE A 56 22.47 16.87 -14.37
N PRO A 57 21.65 16.83 -15.43
CA PRO A 57 20.25 16.42 -15.31
C PRO A 57 20.11 14.98 -14.81
N ARG A 58 19.07 14.71 -14.02
CA ARG A 58 18.71 13.36 -13.56
C ARG A 58 18.13 12.49 -14.69
N ASP A 59 17.54 13.12 -15.71
CA ASP A 59 16.98 12.43 -16.87
C ASP A 59 18.10 11.73 -17.68
N PRO A 60 18.05 10.41 -17.91
CA PRO A 60 19.11 9.67 -18.58
C PRO A 60 19.43 10.13 -20.01
N LYS A 61 18.44 10.66 -20.75
CA LYS A 61 18.63 11.14 -22.12
C LYS A 61 19.32 12.50 -22.11
N LEU A 62 18.84 13.42 -21.28
CA LEU A 62 19.47 14.73 -21.13
C LEU A 62 20.91 14.59 -20.58
N LEU A 63 21.12 13.64 -19.68
CA LEU A 63 22.45 13.34 -19.15
C LEU A 63 23.41 12.85 -20.23
N TYR A 64 22.95 11.90 -21.06
CA TYR A 64 23.70 11.44 -22.22
C TYR A 64 23.99 12.58 -23.21
N GLN A 65 23.01 13.46 -23.47
CA GLN A 65 23.23 14.63 -24.34
C GLN A 65 24.32 15.56 -23.79
N GLU A 66 24.36 15.80 -22.48
CA GLU A 66 25.42 16.58 -21.85
C GLU A 66 26.81 15.93 -21.96
N PHE A 67 26.89 14.61 -21.85
CA PHE A 67 28.15 13.90 -22.11
C PHE A 67 28.52 13.88 -23.60
N LYS A 68 27.52 13.80 -24.49
CA LYS A 68 27.71 13.83 -25.95
C LYS A 68 28.26 15.18 -26.41
N LYS A 69 27.79 16.30 -25.83
CA LYS A 69 28.37 17.64 -26.02
C LYS A 69 29.86 17.66 -25.65
N ARG A 70 30.26 16.88 -24.64
CA ARG A 70 31.65 16.76 -24.14
C ARG A 70 32.43 15.58 -24.74
N LYS A 71 31.93 14.94 -25.81
CA LYS A 71 32.53 13.74 -26.41
C LYS A 71 34.01 13.93 -26.81
N ALA A 72 34.37 15.10 -27.35
CA ALA A 72 35.76 15.40 -27.72
C ALA A 72 36.68 15.42 -26.49
N GLN A 73 36.25 16.06 -25.41
CA GLN A 73 36.97 16.12 -24.14
C GLN A 73 37.10 14.73 -23.51
N LEU A 74 36.02 13.95 -23.47
CA LEU A 74 36.04 12.56 -22.96
C LEU A 74 36.96 11.67 -23.80
N LYS A 75 36.97 11.81 -25.12
CA LYS A 75 37.87 11.06 -26.02
C LYS A 75 39.34 11.42 -25.78
N GLN A 76 39.64 12.69 -25.53
CA GLN A 76 40.98 13.15 -25.16
C GLN A 76 41.41 12.62 -23.79
N MET A 77 40.52 12.64 -22.80
CA MET A 77 40.81 12.08 -21.47
C MET A 77 41.05 10.56 -21.54
N ARG A 78 40.33 9.86 -22.42
CA ARG A 78 40.55 8.43 -22.70
C ARG A 78 41.91 8.18 -23.35
N SER A 79 42.33 8.97 -24.34
CA SER A 79 43.65 8.81 -24.96
C SER A 79 44.80 9.12 -24.00
N GLN A 80 44.55 9.92 -22.96
CA GLN A 80 45.48 10.19 -21.85
C GLN A 80 45.39 9.16 -20.70
N ASN A 81 44.63 8.06 -20.86
CA ASN A 81 44.37 7.04 -19.83
C ASN A 81 43.80 7.60 -18.50
N LYS A 82 43.13 8.76 -18.52
CA LYS A 82 42.49 9.34 -17.33
C LYS A 82 41.14 8.70 -16.98
N ILE A 83 40.49 8.06 -17.94
CA ILE A 83 39.26 7.29 -17.76
C ILE A 83 39.38 5.93 -18.43
N SER A 84 38.81 4.89 -17.82
CA SER A 84 38.81 3.54 -18.37
C SER A 84 37.87 3.41 -19.59
N ALA A 85 38.08 2.37 -20.40
CA ALA A 85 37.15 2.05 -21.50
C ALA A 85 35.73 1.78 -20.97
N GLN A 86 35.62 1.08 -19.84
CA GLN A 86 34.34 0.79 -19.19
C GLN A 86 33.60 2.07 -18.76
N TRP A 87 34.31 3.02 -18.14
CA TRP A 87 33.72 4.31 -17.77
C TRP A 87 33.31 5.12 -19.00
N TYR A 88 34.15 5.16 -20.04
CA TYR A 88 33.81 5.84 -21.28
C TYR A 88 32.53 5.27 -21.91
N PHE A 89 32.37 3.95 -21.96
CA PHE A 89 31.16 3.32 -22.49
C PHE A 89 29.94 3.47 -21.57
N LYS A 90 30.12 3.64 -20.25
CA LYS A 90 29.02 4.00 -19.34
C LYS A 90 28.54 5.43 -19.57
N LEU A 91 29.45 6.38 -19.83
CA LEU A 91 29.12 7.78 -20.07
C LEU A 91 28.60 8.05 -21.49
N LEU A 92 29.05 7.26 -22.47
CA LEU A 92 28.68 7.35 -23.89
C LEU A 92 28.44 5.93 -24.45
N PRO A 93 27.32 5.28 -24.08
CA PRO A 93 26.97 3.96 -24.59
C PRO A 93 26.77 3.98 -26.10
N GLN A 94 27.14 2.90 -26.77
CA GLN A 94 27.06 2.80 -28.24
C GLN A 94 25.67 2.40 -28.73
N ASN A 95 24.91 1.67 -27.92
CA ASN A 95 23.64 1.03 -28.30
C ASN A 95 22.42 1.74 -27.70
N THR A 96 22.63 2.76 -26.86
CA THR A 96 21.57 3.52 -26.21
C THR A 96 21.92 5.01 -26.25
N ASP A 97 20.92 5.88 -26.43
CA ASP A 97 21.07 7.33 -26.27
C ASP A 97 20.74 7.79 -24.84
N GLU A 98 21.01 6.93 -23.86
CA GLU A 98 20.66 7.09 -22.45
C GLU A 98 21.84 6.72 -21.57
N THR A 99 22.09 7.52 -20.54
CA THR A 99 23.12 7.28 -19.53
C THR A 99 22.51 7.34 -18.15
N TYR A 100 22.54 6.22 -17.43
CA TYR A 100 21.95 6.09 -16.11
C TYR A 100 23.00 6.38 -15.04
N SER A 101 22.86 7.53 -14.36
CA SER A 101 23.78 7.91 -13.28
C SER A 101 23.83 6.84 -12.20
N ASP A 102 22.74 6.12 -11.92
CA ASP A 102 22.63 5.04 -10.91
C ASP A 102 23.59 3.89 -11.13
N THR A 103 24.07 3.71 -12.35
CA THR A 103 25.10 2.71 -12.68
C THR A 103 26.52 3.19 -12.42
N PHE A 104 26.74 4.45 -12.04
CA PHE A 104 28.07 4.99 -11.77
C PHE A 104 28.57 4.48 -10.42
N ASP A 105 29.70 3.78 -10.45
CA ASP A 105 30.41 3.43 -9.24
C ASP A 105 30.96 4.70 -8.56
N SER A 106 31.22 4.62 -7.26
CA SER A 106 31.62 5.82 -6.52
C SER A 106 33.00 6.36 -6.89
N THR A 107 33.86 5.58 -7.56
CA THR A 107 35.12 6.08 -8.12
C THR A 107 34.92 6.91 -9.40
N LEU A 108 33.99 6.50 -10.28
CA LEU A 108 33.57 7.27 -11.43
C LEU A 108 32.87 8.56 -10.98
N LEU A 109 32.00 8.47 -9.97
CA LEU A 109 31.31 9.63 -9.42
C LEU A 109 32.29 10.66 -8.85
N ASP A 110 33.28 10.22 -8.08
CA ASP A 110 34.36 11.09 -7.57
C ASP A 110 35.12 11.75 -8.74
N PHE A 111 35.46 11.00 -9.79
CA PHE A 111 36.12 11.54 -10.96
C PHE A 111 35.26 12.62 -11.66
N LEU A 112 33.97 12.37 -11.82
CA LEU A 112 33.05 13.30 -12.48
C LEU A 112 32.89 14.59 -11.70
N ILE A 113 32.73 14.50 -10.38
CA ILE A 113 32.64 15.65 -9.48
C ILE A 113 33.91 16.51 -9.59
N ILE A 114 35.09 15.87 -9.54
CA ILE A 114 36.38 16.57 -9.60
C ILE A 114 36.58 17.34 -10.91
N ASN A 115 36.14 16.77 -12.03
CA ASN A 115 36.49 17.29 -13.36
C ASN A 115 35.38 18.09 -14.04
N PHE A 116 34.12 17.92 -13.62
CA PHE A 116 32.98 18.46 -14.35
C PHE A 116 31.96 19.23 -13.50
N CYS A 117 32.09 19.25 -12.17
CA CYS A 117 31.17 19.97 -11.29
C CYS A 117 31.82 21.27 -10.76
N PRO A 118 31.61 22.43 -11.41
CA PRO A 118 32.27 23.68 -11.05
C PRO A 118 31.80 24.27 -9.70
N ASN A 119 30.63 23.84 -9.21
CA ASN A 119 30.06 24.13 -7.90
C ASN A 119 30.76 23.39 -6.74
N VAL A 120 31.70 22.50 -7.03
CA VAL A 120 32.48 21.75 -6.03
C VAL A 120 33.93 22.23 -6.04
N ASP A 121 34.21 23.22 -5.18
CA ASP A 121 35.53 23.83 -5.10
C ASP A 121 36.63 22.84 -4.73
N GLN A 122 37.79 22.97 -5.39
CA GLN A 122 38.96 22.17 -5.08
C GLN A 122 39.42 22.38 -3.61
N PRO A 123 39.75 21.31 -2.87
CA PRO A 123 40.35 21.42 -1.54
C PRO A 123 41.60 22.32 -1.55
N LEU A 124 41.85 23.05 -0.47
CA LEU A 124 43.04 23.92 -0.35
C LEU A 124 44.36 23.15 -0.52
N THR A 125 44.38 21.88 -0.13
CA THR A 125 45.53 20.98 -0.26
C THR A 125 45.66 20.34 -1.65
N GLY A 126 44.68 20.57 -2.52
CA GLY A 126 44.48 19.85 -3.78
C GLY A 126 43.95 18.42 -3.60
N TRP A 127 43.47 17.82 -4.69
CA TRP A 127 42.84 16.50 -4.70
C TRP A 127 43.77 15.32 -4.36
N GLN A 128 45.08 15.54 -4.43
CA GLN A 128 46.13 14.53 -4.21
C GLN A 128 46.46 14.31 -2.72
N LYS A 129 46.19 15.31 -1.88
CA LYS A 129 46.52 15.25 -0.45
C LYS A 129 45.25 15.16 0.40
N ARG A 130 45.40 14.64 1.62
CA ARG A 130 44.33 14.64 2.62
C ARG A 130 43.99 16.10 3.00
N PRO A 131 42.72 16.54 2.88
CA PRO A 131 42.31 17.87 3.29
C PRO A 131 42.45 18.07 4.81
N ASN A 132 42.73 19.30 5.22
CA ASN A 132 42.68 19.68 6.64
C ASN A 132 41.22 19.64 7.13
N ASN A 133 41.00 19.28 8.40
CA ASN A 133 39.68 19.23 9.00
C ASN A 133 39.01 20.63 9.06
N THR A 134 39.80 21.71 9.01
CA THR A 134 39.33 23.10 8.97
C THR A 134 38.94 23.60 7.57
N ASP A 135 39.19 22.82 6.52
CA ASP A 135 38.86 23.21 5.14
C ASP A 135 37.35 22.99 4.86
N ILE A 136 36.58 24.07 4.88
CA ILE A 136 35.11 24.08 4.73
C ILE A 136 34.63 23.97 3.27
N LYS A 137 35.53 23.84 2.29
CA LYS A 137 35.15 23.76 0.88
C LYS A 137 34.37 22.47 0.59
N ARG A 138 33.39 22.54 -0.31
CA ARG A 138 32.59 21.38 -0.75
C ARG A 138 33.47 20.22 -1.22
N GLY A 139 34.50 20.47 -2.04
CA GLY A 139 35.41 19.41 -2.49
C GLY A 139 36.27 18.82 -1.39
N ALA A 140 36.59 19.57 -0.33
CA ALA A 140 37.29 19.04 0.85
C ALA A 140 36.42 18.05 1.61
N HIS A 141 35.11 18.31 1.74
CA HIS A 141 34.13 17.39 2.30
C HIS A 141 33.95 16.14 1.42
N CYS A 142 33.81 16.30 0.09
CA CYS A 142 33.75 15.16 -0.83
C CYS A 142 34.96 14.23 -0.71
N LYS A 143 36.17 14.82 -0.64
CA LYS A 143 37.42 14.06 -0.50
C LYS A 143 37.52 13.36 0.86
N ARG A 144 37.08 14.00 1.96
CA ARG A 144 37.01 13.38 3.29
C ARG A 144 36.06 12.18 3.30
N MET A 145 34.90 12.28 2.66
CA MET A 145 33.98 11.15 2.50
C MET A 145 34.62 10.00 1.70
N SER A 146 35.37 10.27 0.62
CA SER A 146 36.09 9.21 -0.12
C SER A 146 37.16 8.53 0.72
N ILE A 147 37.89 9.28 1.56
CA ILE A 147 38.88 8.73 2.49
C ILE A 147 38.18 7.83 3.53
N GLY A 148 37.11 8.33 4.17
CA GLY A 148 36.32 7.55 5.12
C GLY A 148 35.77 6.26 4.50
N ARG A 149 35.26 6.32 3.26
CA ARG A 149 34.81 5.14 2.51
C ARG A 149 35.93 4.11 2.35
N ASN A 150 37.12 4.54 1.93
CA ASN A 150 38.24 3.61 1.72
C ASN A 150 38.70 2.95 3.03
N ILE A 151 38.67 3.67 4.16
CA ILE A 151 38.90 3.09 5.49
C ILE A 151 37.82 2.03 5.80
N GLY A 152 36.56 2.30 5.43
CA GLY A 152 35.41 1.40 5.59
C GLY A 152 35.43 0.14 4.72
N GLN A 153 35.95 0.22 3.50
CA GLN A 153 35.87 -0.88 2.53
C GLN A 153 36.77 -2.08 2.87
N HIS A 154 37.74 -1.93 3.78
CA HIS A 154 38.65 -3.02 4.14
C HIS A 154 38.02 -4.11 5.02
N SER A 155 36.78 -3.94 5.50
CA SER A 155 36.04 -5.04 6.13
C SER A 155 34.53 -4.85 6.08
N THR A 156 33.88 -5.57 5.17
CA THR A 156 32.42 -5.55 4.99
C THR A 156 31.66 -6.29 6.07
N MET A 157 32.33 -7.18 6.83
CA MET A 157 31.72 -8.01 7.88
C MET A 157 32.17 -7.65 9.31
N TYR A 158 33.37 -7.12 9.52
CA TYR A 158 33.92 -6.90 10.87
C TYR A 158 34.84 -5.68 10.93
N MET A 159 34.40 -4.58 11.52
CA MET A 159 35.19 -3.35 11.60
C MET A 159 35.61 -3.09 13.04
N GLU A 160 36.91 -3.07 13.29
CA GLU A 160 37.41 -2.68 14.61
C GLU A 160 37.03 -1.24 14.91
N ASN A 161 36.68 -0.96 16.18
CA ASN A 161 36.22 0.35 16.61
C ASN A 161 37.18 1.49 16.22
N LYS A 162 38.50 1.26 16.24
CA LYS A 162 39.49 2.27 15.84
C LYS A 162 39.28 2.77 14.41
N PHE A 163 39.10 1.85 13.45
CA PHE A 163 38.87 2.20 12.05
C PHE A 163 37.50 2.83 11.83
N TYR A 164 36.49 2.37 12.56
CA TYR A 164 35.16 2.97 12.54
C TYR A 164 35.19 4.42 13.03
N GLN A 165 35.81 4.70 14.18
CA GLN A 165 35.93 6.06 14.72
C GLN A 165 36.69 6.98 13.78
N GLU A 166 37.79 6.48 13.19
CA GLU A 166 38.57 7.26 12.22
C GLU A 166 37.72 7.61 10.99
N ALA A 167 37.00 6.65 10.42
CA ALA A 167 36.14 6.87 9.27
C ALA A 167 34.93 7.79 9.59
N TYR A 168 34.32 7.59 10.77
CA TYR A 168 33.20 8.38 11.28
C TYR A 168 33.55 9.86 11.40
N GLN A 169 34.75 10.18 11.92
CA GLN A 169 35.25 11.56 12.05
C GLN A 169 35.38 12.28 10.71
N PHE A 170 35.53 11.57 9.59
CA PHE A 170 35.53 12.20 8.28
C PHE A 170 34.13 12.33 7.68
N ILE A 171 33.33 11.28 7.80
CA ILE A 171 32.07 11.16 7.07
C ILE A 171 31.00 12.05 7.69
N VAL A 172 30.74 11.90 8.98
CA VAL A 172 29.58 12.56 9.61
C VAL A 172 29.67 14.09 9.53
N PRO A 173 30.80 14.74 9.90
CA PRO A 173 30.93 16.18 9.73
C PRO A 173 30.82 16.64 8.27
N SER A 174 31.21 15.79 7.31
CA SER A 174 31.11 16.12 5.89
C SER A 174 29.70 15.98 5.33
N LEU A 175 28.93 14.99 5.78
CA LEU A 175 27.52 14.87 5.45
C LEU A 175 26.72 16.07 5.98
N ILE A 176 26.98 16.48 7.22
CA ILE A 176 26.31 17.64 7.84
C ILE A 176 26.63 18.92 7.07
N ALA A 177 27.91 19.16 6.77
CA ALA A 177 28.33 20.35 6.02
C ALA A 177 27.76 20.41 4.59
N LEU A 178 27.37 19.26 4.02
CA LEU A 178 26.75 19.16 2.70
C LEU A 178 25.22 19.09 2.75
N GLY A 179 24.61 19.38 3.89
CA GLY A 179 23.16 19.59 4.02
C GLY A 179 22.36 18.41 4.57
N VAL A 180 23.01 17.33 5.04
CA VAL A 180 22.30 16.23 5.72
C VAL A 180 22.03 16.62 7.19
N PRO A 181 20.77 16.65 7.64
CA PRO A 181 20.45 16.96 9.04
C PRO A 181 21.10 15.96 10.01
N GLN A 182 21.58 16.45 11.16
CA GLN A 182 22.13 15.59 12.22
C GLN A 182 21.13 14.52 12.67
N GLN A 183 19.83 14.86 12.72
CA GLN A 183 18.77 13.94 13.09
C GLN A 183 18.67 12.77 12.12
N GLU A 184 18.75 13.03 10.81
CA GLU A 184 18.72 11.97 9.78
C GLU A 184 19.90 10.99 9.96
N ILE A 185 21.09 11.50 10.30
CA ILE A 185 22.27 10.66 10.58
C ILE A 185 22.06 9.84 11.86
N ASN A 186 21.43 10.41 12.89
CA ASN A 186 21.12 9.69 14.12
C ASN A 186 20.13 8.56 13.86
N ASP A 187 19.09 8.82 13.06
CA ASP A 187 18.06 7.84 12.70
C ASP A 187 18.65 6.68 11.87
N LEU A 188 19.53 6.99 10.91
CA LEU A 188 20.27 5.99 10.12
C LEU A 188 21.15 5.06 10.98
N LEU A 189 21.62 5.55 12.12
CA LEU A 189 22.50 4.81 13.04
C LEU A 189 21.75 4.15 14.21
N SER A 190 20.43 4.31 14.26
CA SER A 190 19.56 3.75 15.30
C SER A 190 19.25 2.26 15.06
N PRO A 191 18.89 1.49 16.10
CA PRO A 191 18.42 0.11 15.94
C PRO A 191 17.15 0.03 15.08
N LEU A 192 17.03 -1.00 14.25
CA LEU A 192 15.85 -1.19 13.41
C LEU A 192 14.64 -1.57 14.27
N ARG A 193 13.68 -0.67 14.46
CA ARG A 193 12.42 -0.96 15.17
C ARG A 193 11.23 -0.71 14.25
N TYR A 194 10.79 -1.75 13.55
CA TYR A 194 9.64 -1.67 12.66
C TYR A 194 8.39 -2.21 13.36
N GLY A 195 7.29 -1.43 13.36
CA GLY A 195 6.00 -1.82 13.95
C GLY A 195 5.99 -2.01 15.47
N PHE A 196 7.14 -1.83 16.14
CA PHE A 196 7.30 -2.08 17.56
C PHE A 196 6.81 -0.91 18.41
N THR A 197 6.04 -1.21 19.46
CA THR A 197 5.67 -0.26 20.51
C THR A 197 6.20 -0.74 21.85
N LYS A 198 6.54 0.22 22.74
CA LYS A 198 6.95 -0.09 24.11
C LYS A 198 5.83 -0.80 24.88
N ALA A 199 6.22 -1.60 25.87
CA ALA A 199 5.29 -2.23 26.78
C ALA A 199 4.60 -1.17 27.66
N VAL A 200 3.40 -1.47 28.14
CA VAL A 200 2.71 -0.58 29.08
C VAL A 200 3.52 -0.48 30.38
N ALA A 201 3.64 0.73 30.95
CA ALA A 201 4.40 0.96 32.18
C ALA A 201 3.89 0.16 33.38
N SER A 202 2.62 -0.23 33.35
CA SER A 202 1.90 -1.02 34.35
C SER A 202 2.20 -2.53 34.33
N PHE A 203 3.13 -3.00 33.49
CA PHE A 203 3.46 -4.42 33.38
C PHE A 203 4.09 -4.96 34.68
N THR A 204 3.37 -5.86 35.36
CA THR A 204 3.81 -6.52 36.60
C THR A 204 3.86 -8.04 36.44
N GLY A 205 4.84 -8.68 37.09
CA GLY A 205 4.97 -10.15 37.08
C GLY A 205 5.54 -10.74 35.78
N ARG A 206 5.43 -12.07 35.64
CA ARG A 206 5.82 -12.86 34.46
C ARG A 206 7.32 -12.96 34.16
N GLU A 207 8.17 -12.62 35.11
CA GLU A 207 9.63 -12.76 34.98
C GLU A 207 10.05 -14.20 34.64
N ASP A 208 9.32 -15.19 35.13
CA ASP A 208 9.59 -16.59 34.84
C ASP A 208 9.30 -16.95 33.37
N ILE A 209 8.22 -16.40 32.79
CA ILE A 209 7.90 -16.56 31.37
C ILE A 209 8.96 -15.85 30.52
N LEU A 210 9.36 -14.64 30.89
CA LEU A 210 10.40 -13.90 30.18
C LEU A 210 11.74 -14.66 30.20
N LYS A 211 12.12 -15.22 31.36
CA LYS A 211 13.30 -16.09 31.49
C LYS A 211 13.16 -17.38 30.70
N GLN A 212 11.98 -17.99 30.65
CA GLN A 212 11.74 -19.20 29.86
C GLN A 212 11.89 -18.93 28.36
N ILE A 213 11.34 -17.82 27.86
CA ILE A 213 11.55 -17.37 26.48
C ILE A 213 13.05 -17.18 26.21
N ASP A 214 13.75 -16.47 27.11
CA ASP A 214 15.18 -16.21 26.97
C ASP A 214 16.03 -17.50 27.00
N GLN A 215 15.69 -18.45 27.87
CA GLN A 215 16.37 -19.74 27.97
C GLN A 215 16.19 -20.58 26.70
N LEU A 216 14.97 -20.66 26.17
CA LEU A 216 14.69 -21.40 24.93
C LEU A 216 15.44 -20.81 23.74
N ILE A 217 15.50 -19.49 23.66
CA ILE A 217 16.26 -18.77 22.62
C ILE A 217 17.77 -19.00 22.78
N LYS A 218 18.31 -18.97 24.01
CA LYS A 218 19.76 -19.11 24.29
C LYS A 218 20.29 -20.55 24.21
N GLN A 219 19.52 -21.56 24.63
CA GLN A 219 19.98 -22.95 24.64
C GLN A 219 20.26 -23.48 23.23
N ASN A 220 19.63 -22.89 22.21
CA ASN A 220 19.70 -23.33 20.82
C ASN A 220 20.57 -22.41 19.93
N ASN A 221 21.62 -21.77 20.48
CA ASN A 221 22.56 -20.83 19.83
C ASN A 221 23.18 -21.25 18.48
N THR A 222 22.84 -22.42 17.93
CA THR A 222 23.26 -22.94 16.63
C THR A 222 22.16 -22.95 15.56
N LYS A 223 20.88 -22.69 15.88
CA LYS A 223 19.74 -22.68 14.94
C LYS A 223 18.72 -21.61 15.30
N ALA A 224 18.14 -20.94 14.29
CA ALA A 224 16.95 -20.11 14.48
C ALA A 224 15.77 -20.89 15.06
N TYR A 225 15.04 -20.26 15.98
CA TYR A 225 14.04 -20.91 16.80
C TYR A 225 12.72 -20.12 16.77
N HIS A 226 11.60 -20.84 16.76
CA HIS A 226 10.28 -20.24 16.79
C HIS A 226 9.60 -20.56 18.12
N VAL A 227 9.36 -19.53 18.93
CA VAL A 227 8.62 -19.67 20.19
C VAL A 227 7.20 -19.15 19.99
N VAL A 228 6.22 -19.95 20.34
CA VAL A 228 4.79 -19.63 20.24
C VAL A 228 4.22 -19.44 21.64
N LEU A 229 3.81 -18.21 21.95
CA LEU A 229 3.02 -17.89 23.13
C LEU A 229 1.55 -18.11 22.79
N HIS A 230 0.91 -19.09 23.44
CA HIS A 230 -0.51 -19.38 23.22
C HIS A 230 -1.34 -19.19 24.50
N ALA A 231 -2.48 -18.51 24.37
CA ALA A 231 -3.41 -18.22 25.47
C ALA A 231 -4.73 -17.65 24.95
N ALA A 232 -5.73 -17.55 25.83
CA ALA A 232 -6.97 -16.83 25.56
C ALA A 232 -6.73 -15.36 25.18
N ALA A 233 -7.74 -14.72 24.57
CA ALA A 233 -7.71 -13.29 24.29
C ALA A 233 -7.61 -12.48 25.61
N GLY A 234 -6.87 -11.38 25.61
CA GLY A 234 -6.75 -10.50 26.80
C GLY A 234 -5.76 -10.96 27.89
N THR A 235 -5.12 -12.13 27.75
CA THR A 235 -4.11 -12.63 28.72
C THR A 235 -2.75 -11.91 28.66
N GLY A 236 -2.56 -10.95 27.75
CA GLY A 236 -1.36 -10.11 27.68
C GLY A 236 -0.18 -10.69 26.90
N LYS A 237 -0.41 -11.63 25.97
CA LYS A 237 0.66 -12.24 25.14
C LYS A 237 1.53 -11.19 24.43
N SER A 238 0.89 -10.23 23.74
CA SER A 238 1.60 -9.16 23.03
C SER A 238 2.38 -8.27 24.00
N GLU A 239 1.84 -8.00 25.19
CA GLU A 239 2.56 -7.24 26.23
C GLU A 239 3.78 -7.99 26.78
N ILE A 240 3.69 -9.31 26.98
CA ILE A 240 4.84 -10.13 27.40
C ILE A 240 5.94 -10.06 26.34
N VAL A 241 5.59 -10.14 25.05
CA VAL A 241 6.58 -10.04 23.97
C VAL A 241 7.19 -8.62 23.90
N ARG A 242 6.40 -7.56 24.09
CA ARG A 242 6.91 -6.19 24.18
C ARG A 242 7.91 -6.05 25.33
N ARG A 243 7.56 -6.57 26.52
CA ARG A 243 8.44 -6.54 27.69
C ARG A 243 9.71 -7.36 27.48
N TYR A 244 9.60 -8.53 26.85
CA TYR A 244 10.75 -9.34 26.48
C TYR A 244 11.73 -8.56 25.60
N VAL A 245 11.23 -7.85 24.59
CA VAL A 245 12.05 -6.98 23.73
C VAL A 245 12.73 -5.88 24.54
N GLU A 246 12.06 -5.26 25.50
CA GLU A 246 12.67 -4.20 26.32
C GLU A 246 13.79 -4.71 27.23
N VAL A 247 13.60 -5.87 27.85
CA VAL A 247 14.53 -6.44 28.82
C VAL A 247 15.69 -7.16 28.12
N TYR A 248 15.38 -7.99 27.12
CA TYR A 248 16.33 -8.91 26.46
C TYR A 248 16.66 -8.52 25.01
N GLY A 249 16.06 -7.47 24.46
CA GLY A 249 16.27 -7.04 23.07
C GLY A 249 17.71 -6.68 22.73
N LYS A 250 18.57 -6.42 23.73
CA LYS A 250 20.02 -6.24 23.54
C LYS A 250 20.68 -7.46 22.88
N HIS A 251 20.16 -8.68 23.09
CA HIS A 251 20.66 -9.89 22.41
C HIS A 251 20.51 -9.80 20.88
N PHE A 252 19.52 -9.05 20.40
CA PHE A 252 19.23 -8.85 18.98
C PHE A 252 19.71 -7.48 18.49
N ASN A 253 20.68 -6.86 19.18
CA ASN A 253 21.15 -5.50 18.94
C ASN A 253 20.01 -4.45 18.91
N GLU A 254 18.93 -4.73 19.63
CA GLU A 254 17.67 -3.96 19.64
C GLU A 254 16.96 -3.87 18.28
N ASN A 255 17.32 -4.72 17.31
CA ASN A 255 16.60 -4.81 16.04
C ASN A 255 15.37 -5.70 16.21
N VAL A 256 14.19 -5.13 15.99
CA VAL A 256 12.89 -5.80 16.09
C VAL A 256 12.02 -5.46 14.90
N ILE A 257 11.42 -6.49 14.33
CA ILE A 257 10.42 -6.38 13.27
C ILE A 257 9.12 -6.98 13.80
N TRP A 258 8.16 -6.12 14.09
CA TRP A 258 6.84 -6.48 14.60
C TRP A 258 5.81 -6.47 13.48
N LEU A 259 5.15 -7.61 13.25
CA LEU A 259 4.23 -7.84 12.15
C LEU A 259 2.89 -8.34 12.67
N LYS A 260 1.81 -7.65 12.30
CA LYS A 260 0.45 -8.11 12.52
C LYS A 260 0.14 -9.26 11.56
N SER A 261 -0.38 -10.35 12.13
CA SER A 261 -0.44 -11.67 11.49
C SER A 261 -1.85 -12.30 11.50
N GLU A 262 -2.88 -11.47 11.61
CA GLU A 262 -4.30 -11.89 11.66
C GLU A 262 -4.75 -12.63 10.41
N SER A 263 -4.23 -12.24 9.24
CA SER A 263 -4.58 -12.82 7.94
C SER A 263 -3.42 -12.74 6.95
N GLN A 264 -3.52 -13.54 5.88
CA GLN A 264 -2.52 -13.57 4.82
C GLN A 264 -2.42 -12.23 4.08
N ASP A 265 -3.54 -11.51 3.93
CA ASP A 265 -3.57 -10.17 3.32
C ASP A 265 -2.84 -9.13 4.18
N SER A 266 -3.01 -9.20 5.51
CA SER A 266 -2.30 -8.33 6.45
C SER A 266 -0.78 -8.51 6.35
N LEU A 267 -0.32 -9.77 6.29
CA LEU A 267 1.10 -10.09 6.13
C LEU A 267 1.66 -9.67 4.77
N ASN A 268 0.91 -9.86 3.68
CA ASN A 268 1.32 -9.38 2.36
C ASN A 268 1.58 -7.87 2.37
N LYS A 269 0.64 -7.10 2.93
CA LYS A 269 0.79 -5.65 3.08
C LYS A 269 1.96 -5.28 3.98
N ALA A 270 2.16 -5.99 5.09
CA ALA A 270 3.26 -5.72 6.01
C ALA A 270 4.63 -5.93 5.35
N PHE A 271 4.81 -6.98 4.55
CA PHE A 271 6.06 -7.24 3.83
C PHE A 271 6.30 -6.27 2.66
N ILE A 272 5.25 -5.81 1.97
CA ILE A 272 5.37 -4.75 0.97
C ILE A 272 5.82 -3.44 1.64
N LYS A 273 5.16 -3.04 2.73
CA LYS A 273 5.54 -1.84 3.51
C LYS A 273 6.97 -1.94 4.06
N LEU A 274 7.40 -3.12 4.53
CA LEU A 274 8.79 -3.35 4.94
C LEU A 274 9.77 -3.16 3.79
N ALA A 275 9.46 -3.70 2.62
CA ALA A 275 10.32 -3.56 1.45
C ALA A 275 10.40 -2.09 0.99
N GLU A 276 9.29 -1.35 1.01
CA GLU A 276 9.27 0.10 0.77
C GLU A 276 10.08 0.87 1.83
N HIS A 277 9.93 0.52 3.10
CA HIS A 277 10.68 1.13 4.21
C HIS A 277 12.20 0.95 4.06
N PHE A 278 12.64 -0.20 3.54
CA PHE A 278 14.05 -0.45 3.23
C PHE A 278 14.48 0.07 1.86
N ASN A 279 13.59 0.77 1.14
CA ASN A 279 13.80 1.23 -0.22
C ASN A 279 14.28 0.11 -1.16
N LEU A 280 13.81 -1.11 -0.91
CA LEU A 280 14.09 -2.26 -1.74
C LEU A 280 13.27 -2.16 -3.00
N GLU A 281 13.82 -2.68 -4.08
CA GLU A 281 13.09 -2.84 -5.33
C GLU A 281 11.92 -3.81 -5.12
N ILE A 282 10.76 -3.25 -4.77
CA ILE A 282 9.48 -3.96 -4.79
C ILE A 282 9.00 -4.18 -6.21
N ARG A 283 9.62 -3.49 -7.17
CA ARG A 283 9.35 -3.64 -8.58
C ARG A 283 10.53 -4.23 -9.31
N ASP A 284 10.29 -5.15 -10.24
CA ASP A 284 11.34 -5.68 -11.10
C ASP A 284 11.85 -4.62 -12.11
N GLN A 285 12.89 -4.93 -12.90
CA GLN A 285 13.34 -4.14 -14.08
C GLN A 285 12.18 -3.74 -15.03
N HIS A 286 11.15 -4.53 -14.87
CA HIS A 286 9.77 -4.45 -15.21
C HIS A 286 8.87 -3.27 -14.76
N GLN A 287 9.12 -2.61 -13.63
CA GLN A 287 8.11 -1.81 -12.90
C GLN A 287 6.84 -2.59 -12.45
N LYS A 288 6.84 -3.95 -12.37
CA LYS A 288 5.77 -4.80 -11.80
C LYS A 288 6.05 -4.98 -10.33
N ILE A 289 5.04 -5.02 -9.47
CA ILE A 289 5.25 -5.55 -8.12
C ILE A 289 5.78 -6.99 -8.23
N LYS A 290 6.96 -7.25 -7.66
CA LYS A 290 7.59 -8.57 -7.59
C LYS A 290 6.63 -9.56 -6.91
N SER A 291 6.73 -10.84 -7.22
CA SER A 291 5.91 -11.85 -6.52
C SER A 291 6.16 -11.79 -5.01
N MET A 292 5.14 -12.08 -4.20
CA MET A 292 5.31 -12.04 -2.73
C MET A 292 6.52 -12.87 -2.24
N PRO A 293 6.77 -14.10 -2.72
CA PRO A 293 7.99 -14.82 -2.36
C PRO A 293 9.30 -14.09 -2.71
N SER A 294 9.33 -13.34 -3.82
CA SER A 294 10.49 -12.54 -4.25
C SER A 294 10.68 -11.30 -3.37
N ILE A 295 9.59 -10.63 -2.99
CA ILE A 295 9.62 -9.51 -2.04
C ILE A 295 10.11 -10.00 -0.68
N ILE A 296 9.52 -11.08 -0.18
CA ILE A 296 9.90 -11.72 1.09
C ILE A 296 11.38 -12.11 1.07
N ALA A 297 11.86 -12.74 -0.02
CA ALA A 297 13.27 -13.09 -0.17
C ALA A 297 14.19 -11.86 -0.23
N SER A 298 13.75 -10.78 -0.87
CA SER A 298 14.52 -9.51 -0.93
C SER A 298 14.61 -8.86 0.45
N VAL A 299 13.49 -8.82 1.19
CA VAL A 299 13.45 -8.33 2.58
C VAL A 299 14.37 -9.16 3.45
N TYR A 300 14.27 -10.50 3.43
CA TYR A 300 15.17 -11.35 4.20
C TYR A 300 16.63 -11.23 3.75
N GLY A 301 16.91 -11.06 2.46
CA GLY A 301 18.26 -10.82 1.95
C GLY A 301 18.86 -9.51 2.46
N TYR A 302 18.06 -8.45 2.57
CA TYR A 302 18.48 -7.20 3.21
C TYR A 302 18.77 -7.37 4.71
N LEU A 303 18.01 -8.25 5.37
CA LEU A 303 18.11 -8.49 6.82
C LEU A 303 19.21 -9.48 7.23
N ASP A 304 19.90 -10.13 6.28
CA ASP A 304 20.92 -11.18 6.55
C ASP A 304 22.06 -10.67 7.47
N ASP A 305 22.35 -9.37 7.44
CA ASP A 305 23.37 -8.74 8.29
C ASP A 305 22.81 -8.04 9.56
N ILE A 306 21.49 -8.01 9.73
CA ILE A 306 20.79 -7.28 10.81
C ILE A 306 20.41 -8.20 11.97
N GLU A 307 20.18 -9.49 11.69
CA GLU A 307 19.76 -10.53 12.65
C GLU A 307 18.60 -10.04 13.58
N PRO A 308 17.49 -9.52 13.04
CA PRO A 308 16.42 -8.98 13.87
C PRO A 308 15.61 -10.09 14.56
N LEU A 309 15.01 -9.75 15.69
CA LEU A 309 13.92 -10.54 16.26
C LEU A 309 12.64 -10.29 15.47
N PHE A 310 12.07 -11.33 14.87
CA PHE A 310 10.75 -11.25 14.26
C PHE A 310 9.67 -11.49 15.30
N VAL A 311 8.64 -10.64 15.31
CA VAL A 311 7.44 -10.84 16.11
C VAL A 311 6.24 -10.94 15.17
N PHE A 312 5.58 -12.09 15.15
CA PHE A 312 4.32 -12.33 14.45
C PHE A 312 3.18 -12.27 15.47
N ASP A 313 2.54 -11.11 15.57
CA ASP A 313 1.49 -10.83 16.55
C ASP A 313 0.10 -11.19 16.01
N ASP A 314 -0.73 -11.84 16.83
CA ASP A 314 -2.10 -12.28 16.51
C ASP A 314 -2.21 -13.31 15.37
N ALA A 315 -1.25 -14.24 15.29
CA ALA A 315 -1.30 -15.33 14.33
C ALA A 315 -2.41 -16.33 14.72
N TRP A 316 -3.54 -16.32 14.00
CA TRP A 316 -4.66 -17.23 14.27
C TRP A 316 -4.35 -18.70 13.98
N GLU A 317 -3.66 -18.98 12.87
CA GLU A 317 -3.31 -20.33 12.43
C GLU A 317 -1.93 -20.39 11.78
N PHE A 318 -1.27 -21.54 11.90
CA PHE A 318 0.01 -21.79 11.24
C PHE A 318 -0.05 -21.59 9.70
N ASN A 319 -1.17 -21.96 9.07
CA ASN A 319 -1.36 -21.83 7.62
C ASN A 319 -1.27 -20.39 7.10
N VAL A 320 -1.61 -19.41 7.95
CA VAL A 320 -1.56 -17.98 7.60
C VAL A 320 -0.11 -17.50 7.52
N ILE A 321 0.73 -17.92 8.47
CA ILE A 321 2.09 -17.39 8.62
C ILE A 321 3.17 -18.22 7.92
N LYS A 322 2.92 -19.50 7.61
CA LYS A 322 3.93 -20.45 7.14
C LYS A 322 4.80 -19.98 5.96
N ASN A 323 4.23 -19.19 5.05
CA ASN A 323 4.94 -18.69 3.86
C ASN A 323 5.73 -17.40 4.12
N PHE A 324 5.53 -16.77 5.28
CA PHE A 324 6.16 -15.52 5.68
C PHE A 324 7.21 -15.73 6.77
N LEU A 325 7.23 -16.91 7.40
CA LEU A 325 8.21 -17.24 8.41
C LEU A 325 9.64 -17.14 7.85
N PRO A 326 10.60 -16.76 8.70
CA PRO A 326 11.96 -16.66 8.27
C PRO A 326 12.50 -18.01 7.78
N PRO A 327 13.44 -18.02 6.81
CA PRO A 327 14.04 -19.25 6.33
C PRO A 327 14.62 -20.08 7.48
N TYR A 328 14.37 -21.40 7.48
CA TYR A 328 14.81 -22.31 8.54
C TYR A 328 16.28 -22.08 8.92
N ASN A 329 16.53 -21.96 10.23
CA ASN A 329 17.83 -21.72 10.85
C ASN A 329 18.45 -20.31 10.74
N LYS A 330 17.81 -19.32 10.08
CA LYS A 330 18.37 -17.95 9.97
C LYS A 330 17.93 -16.95 11.06
N TYR A 331 16.63 -16.83 11.37
CA TYR A 331 16.13 -15.79 12.29
C TYR A 331 15.17 -16.30 13.34
N THR A 332 15.36 -15.84 14.58
CA THR A 332 14.45 -16.13 15.70
C THR A 332 13.11 -15.43 15.48
N ALA A 333 12.01 -16.15 15.69
CA ALA A 333 10.67 -15.57 15.66
C ALA A 333 9.90 -15.84 16.96
N LEU A 334 9.25 -14.81 17.48
CA LEU A 334 8.24 -14.92 18.53
C LEU A 334 6.87 -14.78 17.90
N ILE A 335 5.96 -15.69 18.26
CA ILE A 335 4.61 -15.74 17.69
C ILE A 335 3.61 -15.66 18.84
N THR A 336 2.63 -14.76 18.75
CA THR A 336 1.48 -14.76 19.67
C THR A 336 0.27 -15.38 18.96
N SER A 337 -0.40 -16.32 19.62
CA SER A 337 -1.57 -17.00 19.06
C SER A 337 -2.63 -17.31 20.10
N GLN A 338 -3.88 -17.48 19.66
CA GLN A 338 -4.94 -18.06 20.48
C GLN A 338 -5.01 -19.59 20.36
N LYS A 339 -4.49 -20.15 19.27
CA LYS A 339 -4.50 -21.60 19.02
C LYS A 339 -3.22 -22.26 19.50
N LYS A 340 -3.34 -23.51 19.94
CA LYS A 340 -2.19 -24.36 20.34
C LYS A 340 -1.61 -25.16 19.17
N ASP A 341 -2.25 -25.08 18.01
CA ASP A 341 -2.14 -26.02 16.89
C ASP A 341 -0.95 -25.66 15.96
N PHE A 342 0.23 -25.50 16.57
CA PHE A 342 1.50 -25.31 15.86
C PHE A 342 2.32 -26.60 15.82
N PRO A 343 2.95 -26.91 14.67
CA PRO A 343 3.66 -28.17 14.46
C PRO A 343 4.89 -28.30 15.36
N THR A 344 5.12 -29.50 15.89
CA THR A 344 6.32 -29.86 16.66
C THR A 344 7.22 -30.76 15.81
N PRO A 345 8.57 -30.66 15.86
CA PRO A 345 9.37 -29.98 16.87
C PRO A 345 9.80 -28.54 16.53
N ASP A 346 9.43 -28.00 15.37
CA ASP A 346 9.94 -26.70 14.89
C ASP A 346 9.43 -25.47 15.66
N PHE A 347 8.35 -25.63 16.44
CA PHE A 347 7.73 -24.58 17.24
C PHE A 347 7.58 -25.00 18.69
N GLU A 348 8.14 -24.19 19.58
CA GLU A 348 8.13 -24.46 21.01
C GLU A 348 7.11 -23.59 21.70
N LYS A 349 6.24 -24.24 22.46
CA LYS A 349 4.95 -23.70 22.87
C LYS A 349 5.00 -23.35 24.34
N ILE A 350 4.79 -22.07 24.65
CA ILE A 350 4.63 -21.58 26.01
C ILE A 350 3.15 -21.24 26.20
N ALA A 351 2.52 -21.96 27.13
CA ALA A 351 1.19 -21.61 27.58
C ALA A 351 1.28 -20.37 28.48
N VAL A 352 0.58 -19.30 28.12
CA VAL A 352 0.45 -18.13 28.99
C VAL A 352 -0.87 -18.26 29.76
N GLU A 353 -0.78 -18.56 31.05
CA GLU A 353 -1.95 -18.66 31.93
C GLU A 353 -2.40 -17.27 32.40
N SER A 354 -3.47 -17.17 33.19
CA SER A 354 -3.83 -15.92 33.87
C SER A 354 -2.78 -15.50 34.92
N LEU A 355 -2.85 -14.26 35.43
CA LEU A 355 -1.91 -13.78 36.45
C LEU A 355 -2.09 -14.57 37.74
N THR A 356 -0.99 -14.90 38.39
CA THR A 356 -1.01 -15.54 39.70
C THR A 356 -1.60 -14.58 40.76
N VAL A 357 -1.96 -15.12 41.92
CA VAL A 357 -2.48 -14.31 43.03
C VAL A 357 -1.47 -13.23 43.46
N VAL A 358 -0.17 -13.54 43.44
CA VAL A 358 0.90 -12.61 43.82
C VAL A 358 1.05 -11.48 42.80
N GLU A 359 1.05 -11.82 41.51
CA GLU A 359 1.15 -10.84 40.44
C GLU A 359 -0.07 -9.93 40.40
N SER A 360 -1.26 -10.51 40.52
CA SER A 360 -2.53 -9.78 40.57
C SER A 360 -2.60 -8.85 41.78
N LYS A 361 -2.14 -9.31 42.95
CA LYS A 361 -2.02 -8.48 44.16
C LYS A 361 -1.07 -7.30 43.94
N THR A 362 0.08 -7.54 43.31
CA THR A 362 1.07 -6.49 43.03
C THR A 362 0.46 -5.44 42.11
N LEU A 363 -0.17 -5.86 41.01
CA LEU A 363 -0.85 -4.97 40.06
C LEU A 363 -1.92 -4.10 40.74
N LEU A 364 -2.80 -4.73 41.54
CA LEU A 364 -3.88 -4.03 42.24
C LEU A 364 -3.33 -3.05 43.28
N THR A 365 -2.28 -3.42 44.03
CA THR A 365 -1.72 -2.57 45.09
C THR A 365 -0.98 -1.36 44.52
N GLU A 366 -0.30 -1.51 43.39
CA GLU A 366 0.48 -0.44 42.78
C GLU A 366 -0.38 0.56 41.99
N GLN A 367 -1.50 0.12 41.42
CA GLN A 367 -2.29 0.92 40.47
C GLN A 367 -3.65 1.35 40.99
N CYS A 368 -4.21 0.69 42.01
CA CYS A 368 -5.41 1.20 42.67
C CYS A 368 -5.05 2.35 43.63
N ARG A 369 -5.76 3.47 43.50
CA ARG A 369 -5.77 4.56 44.48
C ARG A 369 -6.47 4.16 45.78
N ALA A 370 -7.42 3.21 45.69
CA ALA A 370 -8.10 2.66 46.84
C ALA A 370 -7.18 1.72 47.64
N ASN A 371 -7.07 1.95 48.95
CA ASN A 371 -6.32 1.06 49.86
C ASN A 371 -7.09 -0.26 50.06
N LEU A 372 -6.88 -1.21 49.16
CA LEU A 372 -7.51 -2.53 49.22
C LEU A 372 -6.89 -3.40 50.33
N THR A 373 -7.75 -4.04 51.12
CA THR A 373 -7.31 -5.05 52.09
C THR A 373 -6.90 -6.35 51.39
N ASN A 374 -6.07 -7.17 52.04
CA ASN A 374 -5.67 -8.48 51.49
C ASN A 374 -6.87 -9.39 51.16
N GLN A 375 -7.97 -9.29 51.92
CA GLN A 375 -9.18 -10.07 51.66
C GLN A 375 -9.92 -9.57 50.41
N GLN A 376 -10.06 -8.25 50.24
CA GLN A 376 -10.67 -7.66 49.04
C GLN A 376 -9.87 -7.99 47.78
N ILE A 377 -8.53 -7.94 47.85
CA ILE A 377 -7.66 -8.36 46.75
C ILE A 377 -7.92 -9.82 46.39
N LYS A 378 -7.97 -10.70 47.39
CA LYS A 378 -8.24 -12.13 47.17
C LYS A 378 -9.61 -12.33 46.50
N ASP A 379 -10.66 -11.68 47.01
CA ASP A 379 -12.00 -11.75 46.43
C ASP A 379 -12.03 -11.30 44.95
N ILE A 380 -11.36 -10.20 44.61
CA ILE A 380 -11.27 -9.72 43.22
C ILE A 380 -10.54 -10.73 42.34
N VAL A 381 -9.40 -11.24 42.81
CA VAL A 381 -8.57 -12.19 42.06
C VAL A 381 -9.30 -13.50 41.84
N ASP A 382 -9.99 -14.01 42.85
CA ASP A 382 -10.78 -15.24 42.76
C ASP A 382 -11.96 -15.08 41.78
N LEU A 383 -12.60 -13.90 41.75
CA LEU A 383 -13.67 -13.61 40.78
C LEU A 383 -13.16 -13.47 39.34
N ILE A 384 -12.13 -12.65 39.13
CA ILE A 384 -11.58 -12.33 37.80
C ILE A 384 -10.68 -13.46 37.28
N GLN A 385 -10.32 -14.42 38.14
CA GLN A 385 -9.39 -15.52 37.87
C GLN A 385 -8.06 -15.02 37.30
N GLY A 386 -7.57 -13.89 37.83
CA GLY A 386 -6.30 -13.28 37.43
C GLY A 386 -6.22 -12.78 35.98
N HIS A 387 -7.36 -12.61 35.28
CA HIS A 387 -7.35 -12.13 33.90
C HIS A 387 -6.84 -10.66 33.81
N PRO A 388 -5.73 -10.37 33.09
CA PRO A 388 -5.10 -9.04 33.09
C PRO A 388 -6.01 -7.90 32.65
N LEU A 389 -6.76 -8.09 31.54
CA LEU A 389 -7.70 -7.09 31.08
C LEU A 389 -8.83 -6.88 32.10
N GLY A 390 -9.31 -7.95 32.74
CA GLY A 390 -10.34 -7.85 33.78
C GLY A 390 -9.84 -7.08 35.01
N LEU A 391 -8.62 -7.33 35.44
CA LEU A 391 -8.00 -6.57 36.53
C LEU A 391 -7.79 -5.10 36.16
N GLN A 392 -7.38 -4.79 34.93
CA GLN A 392 -7.27 -3.40 34.45
C GLN A 392 -8.63 -2.70 34.43
N GLN A 393 -9.70 -3.40 34.05
CA GLN A 393 -11.06 -2.86 34.14
C GLN A 393 -11.45 -2.59 35.59
N VAL A 394 -11.14 -3.49 36.53
CA VAL A 394 -11.38 -3.28 37.96
C VAL A 394 -10.59 -2.09 38.52
N ILE A 395 -9.30 -1.97 38.17
CA ILE A 395 -8.44 -0.86 38.60
C ILE A 395 -9.00 0.47 38.11
N SER A 396 -9.32 0.55 36.82
CA SER A 396 -9.98 1.72 36.20
C SER A 396 -11.27 2.06 36.93
N ALA A 397 -12.11 1.06 37.19
CA ALA A 397 -13.39 1.23 37.87
C ALA A 397 -13.22 1.77 39.30
N LEU A 398 -12.24 1.29 40.06
CA LEU A 398 -11.98 1.74 41.43
C LEU A 398 -11.35 3.13 41.47
N ASN A 399 -10.49 3.46 40.51
CA ASN A 399 -9.77 4.74 40.48
C ASN A 399 -10.66 5.93 40.07
N ASN A 400 -11.69 5.66 39.28
CA ASN A 400 -12.57 6.68 38.70
C ASN A 400 -13.94 6.74 39.40
N THR A 401 -14.10 6.12 40.57
CA THR A 401 -15.36 6.17 41.34
C THR A 401 -15.20 6.63 42.78
N THR A 402 -16.28 7.20 43.32
CA THR A 402 -16.44 7.54 44.74
C THR A 402 -16.92 6.36 45.59
N MET A 403 -17.31 5.26 44.94
CA MET A 403 -17.85 4.07 45.59
C MET A 403 -16.76 3.33 46.37
N THR A 404 -17.13 2.72 47.50
CA THR A 404 -16.19 1.94 48.30
C THR A 404 -15.79 0.65 47.61
N SER A 405 -14.62 0.11 47.95
CA SER A 405 -14.14 -1.17 47.41
C SER A 405 -15.06 -2.35 47.76
N GLU A 406 -15.77 -2.29 48.89
CA GLU A 406 -16.74 -3.32 49.29
C GLU A 406 -18.00 -3.32 48.41
N GLU A 407 -18.57 -2.14 48.18
CA GLU A 407 -19.71 -1.97 47.28
C GLU A 407 -19.34 -2.40 45.85
N PHE A 408 -18.10 -2.11 45.40
CA PHE A 408 -17.60 -2.55 44.10
C PHE A 408 -17.57 -4.07 43.95
N ILE A 409 -17.00 -4.76 44.94
CA ILE A 409 -16.87 -6.22 44.91
C ILE A 409 -18.27 -6.85 44.97
N GLY A 410 -19.19 -6.27 45.75
CA GLY A 410 -20.60 -6.68 45.77
C GLY A 410 -21.26 -6.59 44.39
N LEU A 411 -21.10 -5.44 43.72
CA LEU A 411 -21.63 -5.23 42.37
C LEU A 411 -21.01 -6.17 41.34
N LEU A 412 -19.69 -6.38 41.41
CA LEU A 412 -18.99 -7.31 40.52
C LEU A 412 -19.50 -8.75 40.68
N LYS A 413 -19.76 -9.19 41.92
CA LYS A 413 -20.35 -10.50 42.21
C LYS A 413 -21.75 -10.64 41.61
N SER A 414 -22.62 -9.65 41.81
CA SER A 414 -23.99 -9.69 41.27
C SER A 414 -24.00 -9.66 39.74
N GLU A 415 -23.18 -8.80 39.12
CA GLU A 415 -23.16 -8.67 37.66
C GLU A 415 -22.53 -9.90 36.99
N THR A 416 -21.52 -10.50 37.61
CA THR A 416 -20.96 -11.78 37.13
C THR A 416 -22.04 -12.88 37.09
N ALA A 417 -22.92 -12.94 38.09
CA ALA A 417 -24.04 -13.88 38.12
C ALA A 417 -25.09 -13.59 37.03
N ASN A 418 -25.30 -12.31 36.70
CA ASN A 418 -26.18 -11.89 35.61
C ASN A 418 -25.62 -12.29 34.24
N VAL A 419 -24.33 -11.99 33.99
CA VAL A 419 -23.66 -12.31 32.72
C VAL A 419 -23.60 -13.81 32.44
N LEU A 420 -23.52 -14.65 33.48
CA LEU A 420 -23.63 -16.11 33.36
C LEU A 420 -24.94 -16.58 32.69
N GLN A 421 -26.02 -15.81 32.83
CA GLN A 421 -27.31 -16.11 32.22
C GLN A 421 -27.41 -15.59 30.76
N LYS A 422 -26.47 -14.75 30.32
CA LYS A 422 -26.45 -14.17 28.97
C LYS A 422 -25.78 -15.11 27.95
N PRO A 423 -26.17 -15.06 26.65
CA PRO A 423 -25.58 -15.89 25.60
C PRO A 423 -24.06 -15.72 25.42
N ILE A 424 -23.54 -14.53 25.76
CA ILE A 424 -22.12 -14.18 25.63
C ILE A 424 -21.20 -15.01 26.55
N SER A 425 -21.76 -15.63 27.59
CA SER A 425 -21.02 -16.51 28.51
C SER A 425 -20.44 -17.76 27.84
N LYS A 426 -20.96 -18.14 26.65
CA LYS A 426 -20.52 -19.31 25.90
C LYS A 426 -19.33 -19.04 24.98
N THR A 427 -19.05 -17.78 24.64
CA THR A 427 -18.10 -17.48 23.57
C THR A 427 -16.68 -17.22 24.07
N HIS A 428 -16.44 -16.78 25.31
CA HIS A 428 -15.09 -16.46 25.79
C HIS A 428 -14.88 -16.81 27.29
N HIS A 429 -13.69 -17.30 27.62
CA HIS A 429 -13.22 -17.44 29.01
C HIS A 429 -13.13 -16.05 29.66
N GLY A 430 -13.97 -15.76 30.66
CA GLY A 430 -13.87 -14.54 31.47
C GLY A 430 -15.18 -13.80 31.73
N VAL A 431 -16.26 -14.49 32.13
CA VAL A 431 -17.57 -13.89 32.49
C VAL A 431 -17.42 -12.68 33.43
N SER A 432 -16.54 -12.79 34.42
CA SER A 432 -16.25 -11.72 35.38
C SER A 432 -15.47 -10.54 34.77
N THR A 433 -14.66 -10.77 33.72
CA THR A 433 -14.06 -9.69 32.92
C THR A 433 -15.12 -8.95 32.13
N ILE A 434 -16.08 -9.67 31.53
CA ILE A 434 -17.22 -9.06 30.83
C ILE A 434 -18.06 -8.24 31.81
N ALA A 435 -18.33 -8.78 33.01
CA ALA A 435 -19.03 -8.04 34.06
C ALA A 435 -18.28 -6.76 34.48
N ALA A 436 -16.94 -6.80 34.59
CA ALA A 436 -16.14 -5.61 34.88
C ALA A 436 -16.23 -4.55 33.75
N ILE A 437 -16.22 -4.99 32.49
CA ILE A 437 -16.43 -4.11 31.32
C ILE A 437 -17.84 -3.49 31.37
N GLU A 438 -18.88 -4.31 31.58
CA GLU A 438 -20.28 -3.85 31.70
C GLU A 438 -20.45 -2.80 32.80
N ILE A 439 -19.83 -3.02 33.96
CA ILE A 439 -19.84 -2.07 35.07
C ILE A 439 -19.21 -0.74 34.67
N ASN A 440 -18.04 -0.75 34.01
CA ASN A 440 -17.40 0.48 33.54
C ASN A 440 -18.25 1.21 32.50
N LEU A 441 -18.81 0.49 31.52
CA LEU A 441 -19.68 1.08 30.51
C LEU A 441 -20.93 1.73 31.12
N LYS A 442 -21.59 1.03 32.05
CA LYS A 442 -22.76 1.55 32.75
C LYS A 442 -22.43 2.80 33.55
N ARG A 443 -21.27 2.81 34.22
CA ARG A 443 -20.82 3.98 34.98
C ARG A 443 -20.51 5.18 34.12
N LEU A 444 -19.83 4.99 32.99
CA LEU A 444 -19.65 6.08 32.05
C LEU A 444 -21.02 6.64 31.64
N SER A 445 -22.02 5.79 31.37
CA SER A 445 -23.35 6.29 30.96
C SER A 445 -24.09 7.13 32.01
N GLU A 446 -23.68 7.06 33.28
CA GLU A 446 -24.36 7.72 34.42
C GLU A 446 -23.65 9.01 34.90
N GLN A 447 -22.49 9.38 34.35
CA GLN A 447 -21.65 10.48 34.86
C GLN A 447 -22.07 11.89 34.38
N ASP A 448 -21.92 12.18 33.08
CA ASP A 448 -22.15 13.52 32.52
C ASP A 448 -22.61 13.44 31.03
N GLU A 449 -22.97 14.59 30.45
CA GLU A 449 -23.35 14.69 29.02
C GLU A 449 -22.21 14.26 28.09
N ASP A 450 -20.96 14.63 28.41
CA ASP A 450 -19.75 14.21 27.68
C ASP A 450 -19.62 12.67 27.63
N SER A 451 -20.00 11.98 28.70
CA SER A 451 -19.96 10.52 28.76
C SER A 451 -21.01 9.84 27.89
N LYS A 452 -22.14 10.50 27.62
CA LYS A 452 -23.11 10.00 26.64
C LYS A 452 -22.53 10.07 25.23
N LEU A 453 -21.85 11.17 24.89
CA LEU A 453 -21.12 11.32 23.63
C LEU A 453 -20.03 10.26 23.50
N ALA A 454 -19.24 10.03 24.56
CA ALA A 454 -18.21 8.98 24.61
C ALA A 454 -18.76 7.59 24.28
N ILE A 455 -19.90 7.22 24.86
CA ILE A 455 -20.56 5.94 24.60
C ILE A 455 -21.13 5.87 23.19
N GLU A 456 -21.71 6.96 22.69
CA GLU A 456 -22.24 7.02 21.33
C GLU A 456 -21.14 6.84 20.28
N ILE A 457 -19.99 7.51 20.46
CA ILE A 457 -18.80 7.33 19.61
C ILE A 457 -18.29 5.89 19.72
N LEU A 458 -18.17 5.33 20.94
CA LEU A 458 -17.72 3.96 21.15
C LEU A 458 -18.63 2.95 20.41
N ASN A 459 -19.94 3.11 20.51
CA ASN A 459 -20.90 2.24 19.83
C ASN A 459 -20.74 2.29 18.31
N ARG A 460 -20.52 3.48 17.73
CA ARG A 460 -20.24 3.63 16.29
C ARG A 460 -18.88 3.01 15.90
N MET A 461 -17.82 3.23 16.69
CA MET A 461 -16.48 2.69 16.45
C MET A 461 -16.43 1.16 16.53
N CYS A 462 -17.29 0.52 17.33
CA CYS A 462 -17.33 -0.93 17.47
C CYS A 462 -17.75 -1.66 16.18
N TYR A 463 -18.33 -0.98 15.18
CA TYR A 463 -18.62 -1.57 13.86
C TYR A 463 -17.46 -1.39 12.86
N LEU A 464 -16.39 -0.70 13.26
CA LEU A 464 -15.17 -0.58 12.47
C LEU A 464 -14.20 -1.73 12.77
N ARG A 465 -13.11 -1.78 12.02
CA ARG A 465 -12.00 -2.68 12.35
C ARG A 465 -11.36 -2.21 13.67
N SER A 466 -11.06 -3.14 14.56
CA SER A 466 -10.55 -2.87 15.93
C SER A 466 -9.19 -2.16 15.98
N GLU A 467 -8.44 -2.17 14.88
CA GLU A 467 -7.11 -1.60 14.75
C GLU A 467 -7.06 -0.46 13.72
N GLU A 468 -6.16 0.52 13.94
CA GLU A 468 -5.89 1.63 13.02
C GLU A 468 -7.09 2.56 12.71
N ILE A 469 -7.93 2.86 13.70
CA ILE A 469 -8.97 3.88 13.54
C ILE A 469 -8.32 5.27 13.68
N SER A 470 -8.14 5.99 12.56
CA SER A 470 -7.59 7.35 12.61
C SER A 470 -8.59 8.31 13.27
N ILE A 471 -8.11 9.38 13.90
CA ILE A 471 -8.99 10.41 14.48
C ILE A 471 -9.92 11.04 13.45
N ASN A 472 -9.55 11.06 12.16
CA ASN A 472 -10.40 11.54 11.08
C ASN A 472 -11.60 10.62 10.88
N VAL A 473 -11.42 9.30 10.94
CA VAL A 473 -12.52 8.32 10.91
C VAL A 473 -13.49 8.58 12.07
N VAL A 474 -12.97 8.82 13.27
CA VAL A 474 -13.81 9.11 14.45
C VAL A 474 -14.61 10.41 14.25
N ARG A 475 -14.02 11.44 13.64
CA ARG A 475 -14.72 12.70 13.31
C ARG A 475 -15.81 12.50 12.26
N ILE A 476 -15.56 11.67 11.25
CA ILE A 476 -16.60 11.30 10.28
C ILE A 476 -17.75 10.64 11.03
N LEU A 477 -17.46 9.66 11.88
CA LEU A 477 -18.49 8.97 12.67
C LEU A 477 -19.30 9.90 13.57
N ASP A 478 -18.73 11.00 14.07
CA ASP A 478 -19.45 12.03 14.84
C ASP A 478 -20.34 12.93 13.97
N ALA A 479 -20.13 12.94 12.64
CA ALA A 479 -20.87 13.74 11.65
C ALA A 479 -20.86 15.27 11.90
N GLY A 480 -19.95 15.75 12.76
CA GLY A 480 -19.87 17.15 13.18
C GLY A 480 -20.98 17.57 14.16
N GLU A 481 -21.62 16.60 14.83
CA GLU A 481 -22.58 16.85 15.91
C GLU A 481 -21.89 17.52 17.11
N SER A 482 -20.60 17.24 17.31
CA SER A 482 -19.84 17.68 18.48
C SER A 482 -18.70 18.63 18.11
N SER A 483 -18.33 19.53 19.04
CA SER A 483 -17.14 20.36 18.83
C SER A 483 -15.86 19.52 18.98
N LYS A 484 -14.75 19.99 18.41
CA LYS A 484 -13.44 19.31 18.56
C LYS A 484 -13.05 19.10 20.04
N ILE A 485 -13.43 20.04 20.91
CA ILE A 485 -13.13 20.00 22.35
C ILE A 485 -13.90 18.84 23.00
N ASP A 486 -15.17 18.68 22.63
CA ASP A 486 -16.05 17.63 23.18
C ASP A 486 -15.57 16.25 22.75
N LEU A 487 -15.11 16.11 21.50
CA LEU A 487 -14.57 14.85 20.98
C LEU A 487 -13.29 14.42 21.73
N ASP A 488 -12.36 15.36 21.96
CA ASP A 488 -11.13 15.09 22.69
C ASP A 488 -11.43 14.72 24.16
N SER A 489 -12.43 15.38 24.78
CA SER A 489 -12.94 15.07 26.12
C SER A 489 -13.53 13.65 26.19
N ALA A 490 -14.46 13.32 25.29
CA ALA A 490 -15.12 12.01 25.21
C ALA A 490 -14.09 10.87 25.00
N LEU A 491 -13.15 11.06 24.08
CA LEU A 491 -12.07 10.10 23.86
C LEU A 491 -11.16 9.98 25.09
N HIS A 492 -10.92 11.06 25.84
CA HIS A 492 -10.14 11.00 27.08
C HIS A 492 -10.87 10.22 28.17
N GLN A 493 -12.20 10.35 28.29
CA GLN A 493 -12.99 9.55 29.21
C GLN A 493 -12.90 8.05 28.88
N LEU A 494 -13.06 7.66 27.61
CA LEU A 494 -12.90 6.26 27.18
C LEU A 494 -11.50 5.70 27.45
N GLU A 495 -10.46 6.53 27.28
CA GLU A 495 -9.07 6.14 27.58
C GLU A 495 -8.86 5.99 29.09
N SER A 496 -9.36 6.92 29.90
CA SER A 496 -9.29 6.85 31.37
C SER A 496 -10.04 5.64 31.94
N ALA A 497 -11.05 5.16 31.20
CA ALA A 497 -11.83 3.97 31.50
C ALA A 497 -11.12 2.66 31.08
N SER A 498 -9.96 2.74 30.42
CA SER A 498 -9.25 1.62 29.80
C SER A 498 -10.09 0.89 28.73
N ILE A 499 -11.01 1.60 28.06
CA ILE A 499 -11.86 1.05 26.98
C ILE A 499 -11.12 1.13 25.63
N ILE A 500 -10.44 2.24 25.38
CA ILE A 500 -9.67 2.49 24.17
C ILE A 500 -8.21 2.78 24.53
N ASN A 501 -7.31 2.55 23.56
CA ASN A 501 -5.93 3.04 23.63
C ASN A 501 -5.68 4.04 22.50
N LYS A 502 -5.14 5.22 22.85
CA LYS A 502 -4.71 6.22 21.87
C LYS A 502 -3.21 6.14 21.62
N ARG A 503 -2.79 6.40 20.40
CA ARG A 503 -1.38 6.47 20.01
C ARG A 503 -1.15 7.67 19.11
N ASN A 504 -0.10 8.42 19.40
CA ASN A 504 0.38 9.47 18.50
C ASN A 504 1.33 8.85 17.46
N THR A 505 1.01 9.06 16.19
CA THR A 505 1.87 8.71 15.05
C THR A 505 2.22 9.96 14.27
N ASP A 506 3.21 9.87 13.37
CA ASP A 506 3.59 10.97 12.47
C ASP A 506 2.41 11.45 11.59
N ASN A 507 1.42 10.56 11.37
CA ASN A 507 0.21 10.83 10.58
C ASN A 507 -1.01 11.20 11.44
N GLY A 508 -0.82 11.44 12.75
CA GLY A 508 -1.88 11.84 13.68
C GLY A 508 -2.22 10.77 14.72
N ILE A 509 -3.37 10.95 15.38
CA ILE A 509 -3.81 10.10 16.49
C ILE A 509 -4.54 8.87 15.93
N ILE A 510 -4.11 7.68 16.38
CA ILE A 510 -4.77 6.41 16.10
C ILE A 510 -5.42 5.91 17.39
N VAL A 511 -6.66 5.47 17.27
CA VAL A 511 -7.44 4.85 18.33
C VAL A 511 -7.57 3.35 18.06
N THR A 512 -7.43 2.54 19.13
CA THR A 512 -7.57 1.08 19.07
C THR A 512 -8.51 0.58 20.15
N ILE A 513 -9.39 -0.35 19.80
CA ILE A 513 -10.36 -0.98 20.72
C ILE A 513 -9.94 -2.43 20.91
N HIS A 514 -9.90 -2.90 22.16
CA HIS A 514 -9.62 -4.31 22.43
C HIS A 514 -10.79 -5.18 21.92
N SER A 515 -10.49 -6.26 21.19
CA SER A 515 -11.51 -7.13 20.57
C SER A 515 -12.58 -7.67 21.53
N LEU A 516 -12.18 -8.06 22.76
CA LEU A 516 -13.15 -8.46 23.80
C LEU A 516 -14.11 -7.34 24.21
N ILE A 517 -13.63 -6.10 24.29
CA ILE A 517 -14.44 -4.93 24.62
C ILE A 517 -15.41 -4.65 23.46
N GLN A 518 -14.90 -4.65 22.23
CA GLN A 518 -15.72 -4.50 21.02
C GLN A 518 -16.85 -5.55 20.98
N ALA A 519 -16.52 -6.83 21.17
CA ALA A 519 -17.52 -7.91 21.20
C ALA A 519 -18.54 -7.77 22.33
N THR A 520 -18.10 -7.29 23.51
CA THR A 520 -18.99 -7.03 24.65
C THR A 520 -19.95 -5.88 24.35
N VAL A 521 -19.43 -4.75 23.84
CA VAL A 521 -20.25 -3.59 23.45
C VAL A 521 -21.27 -3.98 22.39
N LEU A 522 -20.86 -4.66 21.31
CA LEU A 522 -21.75 -5.11 20.24
C LEU A 522 -22.88 -6.02 20.76
N THR A 523 -22.59 -6.86 21.77
CA THR A 523 -23.59 -7.75 22.36
C THR A 523 -24.59 -6.99 23.25
N LEU A 524 -24.13 -5.94 23.94
CA LEU A 524 -24.98 -5.08 24.77
C LEU A 524 -25.83 -4.13 23.94
N SER A 525 -25.31 -3.66 22.81
CA SER A 525 -25.94 -2.65 21.95
C SER A 525 -27.05 -3.19 21.04
N LYS A 526 -27.41 -4.48 21.13
CA LYS A 526 -28.39 -5.13 20.24
C LYS A 526 -29.76 -4.42 20.17
N THR A 527 -30.12 -3.64 21.18
CA THR A 527 -31.37 -2.86 21.18
C THR A 527 -31.37 -1.67 20.22
N ASN A 528 -30.20 -1.21 19.73
CA ASN A 528 -30.09 -0.06 18.83
C ASN A 528 -29.01 -0.24 17.72
N GLU A 529 -28.64 -1.49 17.43
CA GLU A 529 -27.59 -1.88 16.47
C GLU A 529 -27.77 -1.24 15.09
N ILE A 530 -28.99 -1.34 14.54
CA ILE A 530 -29.33 -0.79 13.22
C ILE A 530 -29.19 0.73 13.18
N GLY A 531 -29.57 1.43 14.26
CA GLY A 531 -29.48 2.88 14.34
C GLY A 531 -28.04 3.37 14.22
N TYR A 532 -27.09 2.70 14.89
CA TYR A 532 -25.67 3.04 14.81
C TYR A 532 -25.08 2.74 13.42
N LEU A 533 -25.42 1.59 12.84
CA LEU A 533 -24.96 1.20 11.51
C LEU A 533 -25.44 2.19 10.43
N ILE A 534 -26.72 2.56 10.45
CA ILE A 534 -27.30 3.56 9.54
C ILE A 534 -26.61 4.92 9.72
N LYS A 535 -26.39 5.37 10.96
CA LYS A 535 -25.66 6.62 11.23
C LYS A 535 -24.23 6.57 10.67
N CYS A 536 -23.52 5.46 10.84
CA CYS A 536 -22.17 5.28 10.29
C CYS A 536 -22.19 5.36 8.76
N LEU A 537 -23.12 4.66 8.09
CA LEU A 537 -23.27 4.73 6.63
C LEU A 537 -23.50 6.18 6.18
N LYS A 538 -24.50 6.87 6.75
CA LYS A 538 -24.80 8.28 6.42
C LYS A 538 -23.59 9.19 6.59
N ALA A 539 -22.86 9.04 7.68
CA ALA A 539 -21.66 9.81 7.95
C ALA A 539 -20.59 9.62 6.87
N PHE A 540 -20.25 8.36 6.52
CA PHE A 540 -19.28 8.08 5.47
C PHE A 540 -19.73 8.60 4.10
N PHE A 541 -21.01 8.47 3.76
CA PHE A 541 -21.52 8.90 2.47
C PHE A 541 -21.64 10.41 2.33
N LYS A 542 -22.00 11.13 3.40
CA LYS A 542 -21.97 12.59 3.40
C LYS A 542 -20.59 13.12 3.04
N GLU A 543 -19.54 12.54 3.60
CA GLU A 543 -18.16 12.92 3.29
C GLU A 543 -17.80 12.61 1.83
N ILE A 544 -18.25 11.47 1.31
CA ILE A 544 -18.09 11.10 -0.12
C ILE A 544 -18.76 12.13 -1.03
N ASP A 545 -20.01 12.52 -0.74
CA ASP A 545 -20.79 13.46 -1.55
C ASP A 545 -20.19 14.88 -1.55
N GLU A 546 -19.69 15.35 -0.40
CA GLU A 546 -18.97 16.62 -0.29
C GLU A 546 -17.67 16.62 -1.13
N GLU A 547 -16.93 15.50 -1.15
CA GLU A 547 -15.77 15.35 -2.03
C GLU A 547 -16.14 15.27 -3.53
N GLN A 548 -17.25 14.59 -3.88
CA GLN A 548 -17.72 14.49 -5.28
C GLN A 548 -18.04 15.88 -5.83
N LYS A 549 -18.79 16.68 -5.05
CA LYS A 549 -19.21 18.04 -5.42
C LYS A 549 -18.02 18.98 -5.61
N ALA A 550 -16.89 18.70 -4.94
CA ALA A 550 -15.65 19.45 -5.11
C ALA A 550 -14.94 19.19 -6.46
N ARG A 551 -15.47 18.31 -7.35
CA ARG A 551 -14.92 17.96 -8.68
C ARG A 551 -13.41 17.68 -8.65
N SER A 552 -12.92 17.03 -7.60
CA SER A 552 -11.49 16.89 -7.36
C SER A 552 -10.99 15.47 -7.59
N ILE A 553 -9.71 15.37 -7.94
CA ILE A 553 -8.92 14.16 -8.22
C ILE A 553 -8.75 13.27 -6.95
N HIS A 554 -9.35 13.66 -5.80
CA HIS A 554 -9.13 13.07 -4.47
C HIS A 554 -10.02 11.88 -4.11
N HIS A 555 -10.99 11.50 -4.95
CA HIS A 555 -11.80 10.28 -4.78
C HIS A 555 -10.96 9.01 -4.53
N VAL A 556 -9.75 8.96 -5.10
CA VAL A 556 -8.82 7.84 -4.95
C VAL A 556 -8.15 7.84 -3.57
N ASP A 557 -7.99 9.00 -2.92
CA ASP A 557 -7.35 9.14 -1.61
C ASP A 557 -8.34 8.91 -0.46
N PHE A 558 -9.59 9.36 -0.57
CA PHE A 558 -10.67 8.96 0.34
C PHE A 558 -10.83 7.44 0.37
N ALA A 559 -10.81 6.81 -0.81
CA ALA A 559 -10.84 5.36 -0.92
C ALA A 559 -9.59 4.68 -0.33
N LYS A 560 -8.47 5.37 -0.04
CA LYS A 560 -7.28 4.75 0.58
C LYS A 560 -7.37 4.71 2.10
N GLU A 561 -7.84 5.78 2.75
CA GLU A 561 -7.87 5.87 4.22
C GLU A 561 -9.10 5.17 4.82
N TYR A 562 -10.27 5.36 4.22
CA TYR A 562 -11.54 4.99 4.87
C TYR A 562 -12.15 3.68 4.37
N PHE A 563 -11.76 3.22 3.17
CA PHE A 563 -12.39 2.09 2.52
C PHE A 563 -12.41 0.82 3.35
N ASN A 564 -11.35 0.49 4.10
CA ASN A 564 -11.33 -0.75 4.86
C ASN A 564 -12.33 -0.74 6.03
N HIS A 565 -12.53 0.43 6.64
CA HIS A 565 -13.48 0.63 7.74
C HIS A 565 -14.91 0.64 7.21
N PHE A 566 -15.15 1.39 6.14
CA PHE A 566 -16.44 1.45 5.45
C PHE A 566 -16.87 0.09 4.86
N PHE A 567 -15.93 -0.64 4.25
CA PHE A 567 -16.20 -1.95 3.67
C PHE A 567 -16.57 -2.99 4.73
N GLU A 568 -16.00 -2.91 5.94
CA GLU A 568 -16.36 -3.78 7.07
C GLU A 568 -17.86 -3.62 7.42
N ILE A 569 -18.32 -2.37 7.52
CA ILE A 569 -19.74 -2.03 7.77
C ILE A 569 -20.63 -2.65 6.68
N LEU A 570 -20.30 -2.44 5.40
CA LEU A 570 -21.10 -2.97 4.29
C LEU A 570 -21.17 -4.50 4.24
N THR A 571 -20.16 -5.19 4.79
CA THR A 571 -20.13 -6.65 4.82
C THR A 571 -20.86 -7.26 6.02
N THR A 572 -21.22 -6.42 7.01
CA THR A 572 -21.91 -6.86 8.22
C THR A 572 -23.29 -7.42 7.87
N GLU A 573 -23.57 -8.64 8.30
CA GLU A 573 -24.88 -9.25 8.10
C GLU A 573 -25.85 -8.78 9.19
N VAL A 574 -26.85 -8.00 8.77
CA VAL A 574 -27.91 -7.47 9.63
C VAL A 574 -29.22 -8.17 9.27
N ASP A 575 -30.04 -8.49 10.27
CA ASP A 575 -31.38 -9.07 10.07
C ASP A 575 -32.47 -7.99 10.22
N ASP A 576 -32.30 -6.87 9.51
CA ASP A 576 -33.24 -5.75 9.49
C ASP A 576 -33.21 -5.11 8.11
N GLU A 577 -34.40 -4.96 7.53
CA GLU A 577 -34.60 -4.43 6.19
C GLU A 577 -34.17 -2.96 6.06
N ARG A 578 -34.37 -2.14 7.10
CA ARG A 578 -34.09 -0.68 7.06
C ARG A 578 -32.63 -0.37 6.79
N PHE A 579 -31.73 -1.25 7.24
CA PHE A 579 -30.31 -1.12 6.97
C PHE A 579 -30.00 -1.28 5.47
N TYR A 580 -30.61 -2.27 4.82
CA TYR A 580 -30.43 -2.51 3.40
C TYR A 580 -31.17 -1.49 2.54
N GLU A 581 -32.34 -1.02 2.97
CA GLU A 581 -33.04 0.10 2.32
C GLU A 581 -32.16 1.34 2.23
N GLU A 582 -31.51 1.69 3.33
CA GLU A 582 -30.56 2.81 3.37
C GLU A 582 -29.36 2.56 2.43
N MET A 583 -28.90 1.32 2.28
CA MET A 583 -27.82 0.98 1.35
C MET A 583 -28.20 1.10 -0.13
N ILE A 584 -29.49 1.07 -0.49
CA ILE A 584 -29.94 1.17 -1.89
C ILE A 584 -29.51 2.50 -2.50
N ASP A 585 -29.67 3.59 -1.76
CA ASP A 585 -29.34 4.95 -2.22
C ASP A 585 -27.86 5.10 -2.55
N TYR A 586 -27.01 4.23 -2.01
CA TYR A 586 -25.56 4.29 -2.17
C TYR A 586 -24.98 3.16 -3.04
N GLY A 587 -25.82 2.40 -3.74
CA GLY A 587 -25.36 1.30 -4.59
C GLY A 587 -24.38 1.75 -5.71
N GLY A 588 -24.51 2.99 -6.19
CA GLY A 588 -23.62 3.57 -7.20
C GLY A 588 -22.19 3.74 -6.69
N GLU A 589 -22.04 4.32 -5.50
CA GLU A 589 -20.78 4.55 -4.79
C GLU A 589 -20.11 3.23 -4.47
N ILE A 590 -20.88 2.24 -3.98
CA ILE A 590 -20.40 0.89 -3.69
C ILE A 590 -19.76 0.28 -4.94
N ARG A 591 -20.44 0.35 -6.08
CA ARG A 591 -19.91 -0.14 -7.36
C ARG A 591 -18.63 0.61 -7.76
N ASP A 592 -18.65 1.93 -7.74
CA ASP A 592 -17.56 2.74 -8.28
C ASP A 592 -16.28 2.61 -7.44
N ILE A 593 -16.41 2.62 -6.11
CA ILE A 593 -15.29 2.37 -5.19
C ILE A 593 -14.75 0.95 -5.37
N ALA A 594 -15.63 -0.06 -5.46
CA ALA A 594 -15.21 -1.44 -5.65
C ALA A 594 -14.49 -1.65 -6.99
N ARG A 595 -14.92 -0.97 -8.06
CA ARG A 595 -14.25 -0.99 -9.36
C ARG A 595 -12.83 -0.43 -9.28
N VAL A 596 -12.64 0.71 -8.58
CA VAL A 596 -11.31 1.31 -8.36
C VAL A 596 -10.41 0.39 -7.53
N LYS A 597 -10.96 -0.30 -6.53
CA LYS A 597 -10.23 -1.22 -5.66
C LYS A 597 -10.13 -2.65 -6.18
N GLN A 598 -10.64 -2.93 -7.38
CA GLN A 598 -10.68 -4.26 -7.97
C GLN A 598 -11.37 -5.30 -7.07
N LYS A 599 -12.44 -4.88 -6.38
CA LYS A 599 -13.27 -5.71 -5.49
C LYS A 599 -14.70 -5.90 -6.01
N SER A 600 -14.89 -5.94 -7.33
CA SER A 600 -16.23 -6.03 -7.95
C SER A 600 -17.04 -7.27 -7.53
N GLU A 601 -16.39 -8.41 -7.23
CA GLU A 601 -17.08 -9.60 -6.69
C GLU A 601 -17.67 -9.37 -5.30
N ALA A 602 -16.94 -8.63 -4.46
CA ALA A 602 -17.39 -8.35 -3.10
C ALA A 602 -18.53 -7.33 -3.11
N ALA A 603 -18.49 -6.36 -4.02
CA ALA A 603 -19.63 -5.47 -4.28
C ALA A 603 -20.85 -6.23 -4.81
N LEU A 604 -20.67 -7.20 -5.71
CA LEU A 604 -21.76 -8.05 -6.18
C LEU A 604 -22.43 -8.78 -5.00
N THR A 605 -21.63 -9.35 -4.10
CA THR A 605 -22.14 -10.04 -2.89
C THR A 605 -22.94 -9.11 -1.97
N ILE A 606 -22.57 -7.82 -1.89
CA ILE A 606 -23.31 -6.82 -1.11
C ILE A 606 -24.63 -6.47 -1.79
N ILE A 607 -24.61 -6.23 -3.10
CA ILE A 607 -25.80 -5.90 -3.90
C ILE A 607 -26.79 -7.07 -3.91
N ASP A 608 -26.32 -8.31 -4.06
CA ASP A 608 -27.16 -9.51 -3.99
C ASP A 608 -27.84 -9.64 -2.62
N ARG A 609 -27.15 -9.27 -1.53
CA ARG A 609 -27.71 -9.24 -0.18
C ARG A 609 -28.79 -8.17 -0.03
N ILE A 610 -28.56 -6.95 -0.51
CA ILE A 610 -29.59 -5.90 -0.54
C ILE A 610 -30.83 -6.40 -1.29
N ILE A 611 -30.63 -7.03 -2.46
CA ILE A 611 -31.73 -7.58 -3.27
C ILE A 611 -32.48 -8.71 -2.56
N THR A 612 -31.79 -9.53 -1.76
CA THR A 612 -32.42 -10.67 -1.09
C THR A 612 -33.17 -10.25 0.18
N LYS A 613 -32.71 -9.20 0.86
CA LYS A 613 -33.22 -8.80 2.19
C LYS A 613 -34.29 -7.73 2.16
N CYS A 614 -34.43 -6.96 1.07
CA CYS A 614 -35.52 -6.01 0.91
C CYS A 614 -36.74 -6.69 0.27
N GLU A 615 -37.90 -6.64 0.94
CA GLU A 615 -39.20 -7.00 0.39
C GLU A 615 -39.64 -5.89 -0.58
N PHE A 616 -39.21 -6.01 -1.83
CA PHE A 616 -39.53 -4.97 -2.81
C PHE A 616 -41.02 -4.94 -3.16
N SER A 617 -41.69 -3.84 -2.81
CA SER A 617 -42.72 -3.27 -3.69
C SER A 617 -42.08 -3.01 -5.06
N ASN A 618 -42.83 -3.16 -6.15
CA ASN A 618 -42.35 -2.91 -7.53
C ASN A 618 -42.06 -1.41 -7.77
N ASP A 619 -41.10 -0.85 -7.04
CA ASP A 619 -40.79 0.57 -6.94
C ASP A 619 -39.41 0.89 -7.51
N PHE A 620 -39.20 2.18 -7.82
CA PHE A 620 -38.00 2.69 -8.48
C PHE A 620 -36.65 2.25 -7.85
N PRO A 621 -36.45 2.26 -6.52
CA PRO A 621 -35.17 1.87 -5.92
C PRO A 621 -34.78 0.41 -6.20
N CYS A 622 -35.77 -0.49 -6.32
CA CYS A 622 -35.55 -1.89 -6.68
C CYS A 622 -35.00 -2.04 -8.11
N PHE A 623 -35.56 -1.29 -9.06
CA PHE A 623 -35.08 -1.32 -10.43
C PHE A 623 -33.69 -0.72 -10.55
N HIS A 624 -33.40 0.32 -9.78
CA HIS A 624 -32.07 0.93 -9.72
C HIS A 624 -31.02 -0.05 -9.19
N ILE A 625 -31.28 -0.75 -8.08
CA ILE A 625 -30.29 -1.68 -7.50
C ILE A 625 -30.03 -2.89 -8.41
N LYS A 626 -31.06 -3.42 -9.08
CA LYS A 626 -30.90 -4.49 -10.09
C LYS A 626 -30.16 -4.01 -11.34
N HIS A 627 -30.40 -2.77 -11.76
CA HIS A 627 -29.64 -2.14 -12.84
C HIS A 627 -28.15 -2.02 -12.46
N LEU A 628 -27.83 -1.62 -11.23
CA LEU A 628 -26.46 -1.58 -10.71
C LEU A 628 -25.83 -2.96 -10.64
N GLN A 629 -26.57 -3.99 -10.21
CA GLN A 629 -26.13 -5.39 -10.22
C GLN A 629 -25.69 -5.81 -11.63
N ALA A 630 -26.49 -5.51 -12.66
CA ALA A 630 -26.14 -5.82 -14.04
C ALA A 630 -24.90 -5.07 -14.54
N LEU A 631 -24.68 -3.83 -14.08
CA LEU A 631 -23.46 -3.07 -14.39
C LEU A 631 -22.22 -3.68 -13.70
N ILE A 632 -22.33 -4.18 -12.47
CA ILE A 632 -21.25 -4.91 -11.79
C ILE A 632 -20.94 -6.22 -12.51
N LEU A 633 -21.97 -6.97 -12.93
CA LEU A 633 -21.81 -8.20 -13.71
C LEU A 633 -21.10 -7.94 -15.03
N LYS A 634 -21.38 -6.81 -15.69
CA LYS A 634 -20.63 -6.36 -16.88
C LYS A 634 -19.16 -6.10 -16.55
N ASP A 635 -18.85 -5.42 -15.45
CA ASP A 635 -17.46 -5.18 -15.02
C ASP A 635 -16.70 -6.50 -14.75
N LEU A 636 -17.42 -7.52 -14.28
CA LEU A 636 -16.93 -8.90 -14.11
C LEU A 636 -16.94 -9.73 -15.41
N GLN A 637 -17.30 -9.14 -16.57
CA GLN A 637 -17.44 -9.81 -17.87
C GLN A 637 -18.50 -10.93 -17.93
N ARG A 638 -19.45 -10.95 -16.99
CA ARG A 638 -20.58 -11.89 -16.93
C ARG A 638 -21.78 -11.35 -17.71
N PHE A 639 -21.59 -11.13 -19.03
CA PHE A 639 -22.57 -10.44 -19.87
C PHE A 639 -23.94 -11.11 -19.98
N ARG A 640 -24.00 -12.45 -19.94
CA ARG A 640 -25.28 -13.20 -20.02
C ARG A 640 -26.12 -12.98 -18.77
N ASP A 641 -25.51 -13.10 -17.61
CA ASP A 641 -26.17 -12.85 -16.32
C ASP A 641 -26.70 -11.42 -16.27
N ALA A 642 -25.87 -10.44 -16.67
CA ALA A 642 -26.26 -9.04 -16.75
C ALA A 642 -27.47 -8.80 -17.67
N ILE A 643 -27.53 -9.46 -18.83
CA ILE A 643 -28.66 -9.38 -19.76
C ILE A 643 -29.93 -9.94 -19.12
N ASN A 644 -29.86 -11.12 -18.50
CA ASN A 644 -31.00 -11.75 -17.83
C ASN A 644 -31.55 -10.83 -16.73
N THR A 645 -30.67 -10.29 -15.87
CA THR A 645 -31.05 -9.34 -14.82
C THR A 645 -31.79 -8.12 -15.39
N LEU A 646 -31.30 -7.53 -16.48
CA LEU A 646 -31.95 -6.37 -17.10
C LEU A 646 -33.27 -6.71 -17.81
N GLU A 647 -33.38 -7.89 -18.44
CA GLU A 647 -34.63 -8.36 -19.05
C GLU A 647 -35.71 -8.60 -17.98
N GLU A 648 -35.35 -9.24 -16.87
CA GLU A 648 -36.22 -9.41 -15.71
C GLU A 648 -36.64 -8.04 -15.16
N THR A 649 -35.69 -7.12 -14.98
CA THR A 649 -35.95 -5.75 -14.49
C THR A 649 -36.95 -5.03 -15.40
N LEU A 650 -36.75 -5.05 -16.72
CA LEU A 650 -37.68 -4.41 -17.67
C LEU A 650 -39.07 -5.06 -17.68
N SER A 651 -39.17 -6.37 -17.49
CA SER A 651 -40.45 -7.06 -17.43
C SER A 651 -41.28 -6.68 -16.19
N SER A 652 -40.59 -6.28 -15.11
CA SER A 652 -41.21 -5.87 -13.85
C SER A 652 -41.53 -4.36 -13.75
N ILE A 653 -40.91 -3.51 -14.58
CA ILE A 653 -41.19 -2.07 -14.58
C ILE A 653 -42.57 -1.80 -15.18
N LYS A 654 -43.49 -1.21 -14.39
CA LYS A 654 -44.71 -0.61 -14.92
C LYS A 654 -44.37 0.71 -15.63
N VAL A 655 -44.64 0.76 -16.93
CA VAL A 655 -44.29 1.90 -17.79
C VAL A 655 -45.33 3.01 -17.62
N ASP A 656 -45.09 3.91 -16.67
CA ASP A 656 -45.82 5.16 -16.47
C ASP A 656 -44.92 6.38 -16.71
N THR A 657 -45.48 7.59 -16.78
CA THR A 657 -44.75 8.83 -17.10
C THR A 657 -43.59 9.12 -16.14
N ILE A 658 -43.69 8.70 -14.87
CA ILE A 658 -42.67 8.93 -13.83
C ILE A 658 -41.45 8.01 -14.02
N ASN A 659 -41.68 6.73 -14.37
CA ASN A 659 -40.61 5.73 -14.50
C ASN A 659 -40.04 5.62 -15.93
N MET A 660 -40.61 6.37 -16.89
CA MET A 660 -40.24 6.30 -18.30
C MET A 660 -38.75 6.59 -18.53
N HIS A 661 -38.17 7.57 -17.83
CA HIS A 661 -36.74 7.89 -17.97
C HIS A 661 -35.86 6.68 -17.59
N HIS A 662 -36.11 6.09 -16.42
CA HIS A 662 -35.35 4.94 -15.95
C HIS A 662 -35.57 3.70 -16.83
N PHE A 663 -36.80 3.47 -17.27
CA PHE A 663 -37.11 2.41 -18.24
C PHE A 663 -36.26 2.54 -19.51
N LEU A 664 -36.17 3.75 -20.08
CA LEU A 664 -35.37 4.02 -21.28
C LEU A 664 -33.87 3.84 -21.03
N VAL A 665 -33.36 4.26 -19.86
CA VAL A 665 -31.95 4.05 -19.46
C VAL A 665 -31.62 2.57 -19.32
N VAL A 666 -32.46 1.79 -18.64
CA VAL A 666 -32.31 0.34 -18.48
C VAL A 666 -32.34 -0.35 -19.85
N LYS A 667 -33.29 0.03 -20.71
CA LYS A 667 -33.42 -0.52 -22.07
C LYS A 667 -32.23 -0.17 -22.97
N ASN A 668 -31.72 1.05 -22.91
CA ASN A 668 -30.51 1.48 -23.63
C ASN A 668 -29.26 0.67 -23.21
N ASN A 669 -29.12 0.39 -21.90
CA ASN A 669 -28.02 -0.42 -21.38
C ASN A 669 -28.16 -1.89 -21.77
N LEU A 670 -29.37 -2.46 -21.74
CA LEU A 670 -29.63 -3.81 -22.22
C LEU A 670 -29.27 -3.96 -23.71
N ALA A 671 -29.66 -2.99 -24.54
CA ALA A 671 -29.27 -2.96 -25.95
C ALA A 671 -27.74 -2.88 -26.11
N THR A 672 -27.06 -2.06 -25.30
CA THR A 672 -25.58 -2.02 -25.26
C THR A 672 -24.98 -3.38 -24.88
N PHE A 673 -25.61 -4.16 -24.01
CA PHE A 673 -25.13 -5.51 -23.67
C PHE A 673 -25.35 -6.49 -24.83
N TYR A 674 -26.48 -6.39 -25.54
CA TYR A 674 -26.70 -7.12 -26.78
C TYR A 674 -25.66 -6.81 -27.84
N GLN A 675 -25.26 -5.54 -27.97
CA GLN A 675 -24.16 -5.12 -28.83
C GLN A 675 -22.84 -5.81 -28.44
N LEU A 676 -22.51 -5.87 -27.14
CA LEU A 676 -21.27 -6.47 -26.62
C LEU A 676 -21.18 -7.98 -26.86
N ILE A 677 -22.31 -8.71 -26.78
CA ILE A 677 -22.35 -10.15 -27.08
C ILE A 677 -22.46 -10.47 -28.58
N GLY A 678 -22.47 -9.45 -29.44
CA GLY A 678 -22.50 -9.59 -30.91
C GLY A 678 -23.91 -9.70 -31.52
N ASN A 679 -24.98 -9.56 -30.75
CA ASN A 679 -26.34 -9.52 -31.29
C ASN A 679 -26.71 -8.10 -31.75
N HIS A 680 -26.04 -7.66 -32.82
CA HIS A 680 -26.17 -6.30 -33.35
C HIS A 680 -27.57 -5.98 -33.86
N LYS A 681 -28.32 -6.98 -34.33
CA LYS A 681 -29.71 -6.78 -34.79
C LYS A 681 -30.64 -6.40 -33.63
N LYS A 682 -30.63 -7.18 -32.54
CA LYS A 682 -31.46 -6.88 -31.36
C LYS A 682 -31.05 -5.57 -30.69
N SER A 683 -29.75 -5.27 -30.64
CA SER A 683 -29.26 -3.96 -30.17
C SER A 683 -29.83 -2.81 -30.99
N LEU A 684 -29.73 -2.90 -32.33
CA LEU A 684 -30.19 -1.86 -33.24
C LEU A 684 -31.69 -1.60 -33.08
N GLU A 685 -32.51 -2.66 -33.11
CA GLU A 685 -33.97 -2.56 -32.95
C GLU A 685 -34.34 -1.86 -31.62
N MET A 686 -33.65 -2.21 -30.53
CA MET A 686 -33.90 -1.63 -29.22
C MET A 686 -33.42 -0.17 -29.11
N HIS A 687 -32.23 0.15 -29.63
CA HIS A 687 -31.72 1.53 -29.62
C HIS A 687 -32.56 2.44 -30.52
N GLU A 688 -33.10 1.94 -31.65
CA GLU A 688 -34.01 2.71 -32.51
C GLU A 688 -35.32 3.03 -31.79
N GLU A 689 -35.88 2.06 -31.06
CA GLU A 689 -37.09 2.25 -30.26
C GLU A 689 -36.86 3.26 -29.12
N VAL A 690 -35.75 3.12 -28.39
CA VAL A 690 -35.37 4.04 -27.30
C VAL A 690 -35.15 5.45 -27.85
N PHE A 691 -34.42 5.59 -28.96
CA PHE A 691 -34.16 6.88 -29.58
C PHE A 691 -35.44 7.58 -30.01
N LYS A 692 -36.36 6.86 -30.68
CA LYS A 692 -37.66 7.41 -31.08
C LYS A 692 -38.41 7.93 -29.86
N LYS A 693 -38.46 7.14 -28.78
CA LYS A 693 -39.21 7.52 -27.58
C LYS A 693 -38.58 8.68 -26.83
N GLN A 694 -37.26 8.72 -26.68
CA GLN A 694 -36.54 9.84 -26.07
C GLN A 694 -36.68 11.11 -26.91
N SER A 695 -36.64 11.02 -28.23
CA SER A 695 -36.83 12.16 -29.13
C SER A 695 -38.23 12.76 -29.01
N GLU A 696 -39.27 11.93 -28.85
CA GLU A 696 -40.64 12.38 -28.63
C GLU A 696 -40.84 13.05 -27.25
N LEU A 697 -40.15 12.57 -26.21
CA LEU A 697 -40.35 13.00 -24.82
C LEU A 697 -39.47 14.18 -24.40
N TYR A 698 -38.18 14.10 -24.71
CA TYR A 698 -37.14 15.02 -24.24
C TYR A 698 -36.58 15.88 -25.38
N GLY A 699 -36.88 15.52 -26.63
CA GLY A 699 -36.35 16.17 -27.83
C GLY A 699 -35.09 15.48 -28.35
N GLU A 700 -34.79 15.74 -29.62
CA GLU A 700 -33.62 15.16 -30.33
C GLU A 700 -32.27 15.59 -29.74
N TYR A 701 -32.25 16.68 -28.97
CA TYR A 701 -31.04 17.31 -28.43
C TYR A 701 -30.86 17.13 -26.92
N ASP A 702 -31.69 16.32 -26.27
CA ASP A 702 -31.49 15.93 -24.88
C ASP A 702 -30.27 15.03 -24.70
N GLU A 703 -29.59 15.13 -23.56
CA GLU A 703 -28.38 14.35 -23.25
C GLU A 703 -28.61 12.83 -23.42
N SER A 704 -29.74 12.34 -22.92
CA SER A 704 -30.08 10.92 -22.96
C SER A 704 -30.35 10.44 -24.39
N THR A 705 -30.96 11.30 -25.22
CA THR A 705 -31.21 11.05 -26.65
C THR A 705 -29.89 10.99 -27.44
N LEU A 706 -28.95 11.89 -27.13
CA LEU A 706 -27.64 11.98 -27.80
C LEU A 706 -26.74 10.80 -27.45
N ILE A 707 -26.80 10.29 -26.21
CA ILE A 707 -26.15 9.03 -25.81
C ILE A 707 -26.68 7.87 -26.64
N THR A 708 -28.01 7.75 -26.78
CA THR A 708 -28.62 6.69 -27.60
C THR A 708 -28.26 6.82 -29.08
N LEU A 709 -28.20 8.03 -29.63
CA LEU A 709 -27.72 8.27 -31.00
C LEU A 709 -26.26 7.82 -31.20
N SER A 710 -25.38 8.06 -30.23
CA SER A 710 -24.00 7.54 -30.27
C SER A 710 -23.98 6.01 -30.26
N ASN A 711 -24.90 5.37 -29.53
CA ASN A 711 -25.02 3.91 -29.52
C ASN A 711 -25.55 3.37 -30.86
N LEU A 712 -26.56 4.03 -31.46
CA LEU A 712 -27.07 3.74 -32.80
C LEU A 712 -25.99 3.84 -33.87
N MET A 713 -25.15 4.88 -33.82
CA MET A 713 -23.99 4.99 -34.70
C MET A 713 -23.07 3.75 -34.60
N ASN A 714 -22.88 3.21 -33.39
CA ASN A 714 -22.09 2.00 -33.20
C ASN A 714 -22.79 0.77 -33.76
N ASP A 715 -24.10 0.64 -33.61
CA ASP A 715 -24.89 -0.47 -34.14
C ASP A 715 -24.92 -0.52 -35.66
N TYR A 716 -25.23 0.60 -36.33
CA TYR A 716 -25.16 0.67 -37.80
C TYR A 716 -23.77 0.30 -38.31
N SER A 717 -22.73 0.76 -37.63
CA SER A 717 -21.36 0.40 -37.97
C SER A 717 -21.06 -1.10 -37.78
N ASN A 718 -21.65 -1.76 -36.78
CA ASN A 718 -21.45 -3.19 -36.55
C ASN A 718 -22.28 -4.03 -37.54
N MET A 719 -23.39 -3.50 -38.02
CA MET A 719 -24.19 -4.05 -39.12
C MET A 719 -23.59 -3.80 -40.51
N GLY A 720 -22.47 -3.07 -40.60
CA GLY A 720 -21.76 -2.78 -41.85
C GLY A 720 -22.25 -1.53 -42.61
N ASP A 721 -23.28 -0.85 -42.11
CA ASP A 721 -23.77 0.42 -42.69
C ASP A 721 -22.94 1.60 -42.17
N HIS A 722 -21.69 1.68 -42.66
CA HIS A 722 -20.74 2.70 -42.24
C HIS A 722 -21.13 4.12 -42.66
N GLU A 723 -21.86 4.26 -43.78
CA GLU A 723 -22.30 5.57 -44.28
C GLU A 723 -23.37 6.18 -43.37
N LYS A 724 -24.40 5.41 -42.97
CA LYS A 724 -25.38 5.89 -41.99
C LYS A 724 -24.73 6.18 -40.64
N ALA A 725 -23.81 5.32 -40.18
CA ALA A 725 -23.08 5.57 -38.95
C ALA A 725 -22.32 6.91 -38.97
N ILE A 726 -21.64 7.21 -40.07
CA ILE A 726 -20.91 8.49 -40.23
C ILE A 726 -21.88 9.67 -40.27
N SER A 727 -22.96 9.57 -41.05
CA SER A 727 -23.98 10.62 -41.15
C SER A 727 -24.59 10.95 -39.78
N LEU A 728 -24.92 9.93 -38.99
CA LEU A 728 -25.42 10.10 -37.62
C LEU A 728 -24.36 10.71 -36.70
N GLY A 729 -23.12 10.23 -36.73
CA GLY A 729 -22.04 10.77 -35.91
C GLY A 729 -21.75 12.26 -36.19
N GLU A 730 -21.78 12.68 -37.46
CA GLU A 730 -21.61 14.10 -37.84
C GLU A 730 -22.74 14.97 -37.31
N LYS A 731 -24.00 14.52 -37.43
CA LYS A 731 -25.16 15.21 -36.87
C LYS A 731 -25.06 15.36 -35.35
N VAL A 732 -24.74 14.28 -34.64
CA VAL A 732 -24.62 14.28 -33.18
C VAL A 732 -23.52 15.23 -32.69
N ILE A 733 -22.37 15.26 -33.36
CA ILE A 733 -21.28 16.18 -32.99
C ILE A 733 -21.72 17.64 -33.18
N GLN A 734 -22.41 17.96 -34.27
CA GLN A 734 -22.92 19.30 -34.51
C GLN A 734 -23.90 19.73 -33.42
N SER A 735 -24.82 18.85 -33.04
CA SER A 735 -25.79 19.09 -31.96
C SER A 735 -25.12 19.22 -30.59
N ASN A 736 -24.23 18.29 -30.22
CA ASN A 736 -23.53 18.35 -28.93
C ASN A 736 -22.64 19.59 -28.81
N ASN A 737 -21.98 20.01 -29.90
CA ASN A 737 -21.20 21.25 -29.92
C ASN A 737 -22.07 22.48 -29.60
N GLN A 738 -23.33 22.51 -30.03
CA GLN A 738 -24.25 23.61 -29.76
C GLN A 738 -24.82 23.59 -28.34
N VAL A 739 -25.10 22.41 -27.79
CA VAL A 739 -25.75 22.24 -26.48
C VAL A 739 -24.73 22.26 -25.32
N PHE A 740 -23.68 21.44 -25.41
CA PHE A 740 -22.71 21.22 -24.32
C PHE A 740 -21.37 21.92 -24.58
N GLY A 741 -21.12 22.34 -25.82
CA GLY A 741 -19.86 22.93 -26.23
C GLY A 741 -18.85 21.89 -26.72
N GLU A 742 -17.82 22.39 -27.43
CA GLU A 742 -16.86 21.54 -28.13
C GLU A 742 -15.85 20.82 -27.23
N ASN A 743 -15.77 21.23 -25.96
CA ASN A 743 -14.85 20.69 -24.95
C ASN A 743 -15.54 19.74 -23.96
N ASP A 744 -16.85 19.54 -24.10
CA ASP A 744 -17.60 18.62 -23.24
C ASP A 744 -17.17 17.16 -23.44
N GLU A 745 -17.15 16.38 -22.36
CA GLU A 745 -16.68 14.99 -22.37
C GLU A 745 -17.49 14.12 -23.34
N THR A 746 -18.81 14.31 -23.39
CA THR A 746 -19.69 13.53 -24.27
C THR A 746 -19.38 13.84 -25.74
N THR A 747 -19.19 15.11 -26.07
CA THR A 747 -18.82 15.59 -27.40
C THR A 747 -17.49 14.97 -27.86
N LEU A 748 -16.47 14.98 -27.01
CA LEU A 748 -15.15 14.44 -27.31
C LEU A 748 -15.20 12.91 -27.53
N LYS A 749 -15.99 12.20 -26.72
CA LYS A 749 -16.19 10.75 -26.86
C LYS A 749 -16.85 10.39 -28.19
N ILE A 750 -17.86 11.16 -28.62
CA ILE A 750 -18.54 10.94 -29.91
C ILE A 750 -17.60 11.23 -31.07
N LYS A 751 -16.80 12.32 -31.01
CA LYS A 751 -15.74 12.61 -31.99
C LYS A 751 -14.74 11.45 -32.11
N CYS A 752 -14.28 10.90 -30.99
CA CYS A 752 -13.40 9.72 -30.97
C CYS A 752 -14.05 8.47 -31.60
N ASN A 753 -15.34 8.25 -31.34
CA ASN A 753 -16.07 7.14 -31.93
C ASN A 753 -16.24 7.32 -33.45
N LEU A 754 -16.56 8.52 -33.92
CA LEU A 754 -16.64 8.85 -35.34
C LEU A 754 -15.28 8.69 -36.04
N ALA A 755 -14.19 9.14 -35.41
CA ALA A 755 -12.83 8.97 -35.91
C ALA A 755 -12.47 7.48 -36.09
N ASN A 756 -12.88 6.63 -35.14
CA ASN A 756 -12.74 5.17 -35.25
C ASN A 756 -13.48 4.64 -36.49
N LYS A 757 -14.69 5.15 -36.79
CA LYS A 757 -15.45 4.73 -37.98
C LYS A 757 -14.74 5.14 -39.27
N TYR A 758 -14.26 6.39 -39.34
CA TYR A 758 -13.46 6.86 -40.47
C TYR A 758 -12.19 6.01 -40.68
N SER A 759 -11.53 5.56 -39.61
CA SER A 759 -10.40 4.64 -39.68
C SER A 759 -10.79 3.27 -40.26
N LYS A 760 -11.94 2.70 -39.86
CA LYS A 760 -12.45 1.41 -40.38
C LYS A 760 -12.71 1.45 -41.89
N ILE A 761 -13.26 2.55 -42.42
CA ILE A 761 -13.44 2.74 -43.87
C ILE A 761 -12.16 3.22 -44.59
N LYS A 762 -11.00 3.17 -43.91
CA LYS A 762 -9.68 3.58 -44.41
C LYS A 762 -9.57 5.06 -44.80
N ASN A 763 -10.50 5.91 -44.34
CA ASN A 763 -10.40 7.36 -44.45
C ASN A 763 -9.56 7.92 -43.29
N TYR A 764 -8.26 7.61 -43.32
CA TYR A 764 -7.33 7.98 -42.24
C TYR A 764 -7.18 9.49 -42.06
N LEU A 765 -7.34 10.29 -43.14
CA LEU A 765 -7.22 11.75 -43.07
C LEU A 765 -8.25 12.38 -42.15
N LYS A 766 -9.54 12.02 -42.32
CA LYS A 766 -10.61 12.51 -41.44
C LYS A 766 -10.48 11.97 -40.01
N ALA A 767 -10.08 10.70 -39.86
CA ALA A 767 -9.85 10.10 -38.54
C ALA A 767 -8.73 10.83 -37.77
N ILE A 768 -7.60 11.10 -38.42
CA ILE A 768 -6.46 11.83 -37.83
C ILE A 768 -6.86 13.24 -37.44
N ALA A 769 -7.62 13.95 -38.29
CA ALA A 769 -8.09 15.30 -37.98
C ALA A 769 -8.95 15.32 -36.70
N LEU A 770 -9.93 14.41 -36.59
CA LEU A 770 -10.79 14.31 -35.42
C LEU A 770 -10.03 13.90 -34.15
N TYR A 771 -9.15 12.89 -34.23
CA TYR A 771 -8.34 12.49 -33.07
C TYR A 771 -7.37 13.57 -32.61
N THR A 772 -6.82 14.35 -33.54
CA THR A 772 -5.94 15.47 -33.19
C THR A 772 -6.70 16.59 -32.49
N ASP A 773 -7.91 16.93 -32.98
CA ASP A 773 -8.80 17.90 -32.31
C ASP A 773 -9.15 17.44 -30.89
N VAL A 774 -9.59 16.18 -30.72
CA VAL A 774 -9.95 15.63 -29.41
C VAL A 774 -8.75 15.61 -28.48
N MET A 775 -7.60 15.11 -28.94
CA MET A 775 -6.38 15.06 -28.13
C MET A 775 -5.96 16.45 -27.62
N ASN A 776 -5.98 17.47 -28.47
CA ASN A 776 -5.58 18.82 -28.07
C ASN A 776 -6.54 19.39 -27.01
N ARG A 777 -7.84 19.16 -27.16
CA ARG A 777 -8.85 19.59 -26.17
C ARG A 777 -8.69 18.86 -24.85
N GLU A 778 -8.54 17.54 -24.87
CA GLU A 778 -8.31 16.73 -23.65
C GLU A 778 -7.01 17.13 -22.94
N ILE A 779 -5.94 17.50 -23.66
CA ILE A 779 -4.72 18.03 -23.05
C ILE A 779 -4.99 19.34 -22.30
N HIS A 780 -5.83 20.21 -22.85
CA HIS A 780 -6.19 21.48 -22.21
C HIS A 780 -7.14 21.31 -21.02
N THR A 781 -8.10 20.38 -21.08
CA THR A 781 -9.12 20.20 -20.05
C THR A 781 -8.73 19.21 -18.95
N LEU A 782 -8.20 18.04 -19.33
CA LEU A 782 -7.89 16.92 -18.41
C LEU A 782 -6.39 16.83 -18.09
N GLY A 783 -5.55 17.42 -18.93
CA GLY A 783 -4.10 17.40 -18.80
C GLY A 783 -3.44 16.22 -19.53
N LYS A 784 -2.18 16.43 -19.92
CA LYS A 784 -1.38 15.52 -20.76
C LYS A 784 -1.17 14.09 -20.22
N ASN A 785 -1.39 13.85 -18.94
CA ASN A 785 -1.19 12.55 -18.29
C ASN A 785 -2.50 11.81 -18.00
N HIS A 786 -3.66 12.41 -18.31
CA HIS A 786 -4.94 11.80 -18.05
C HIS A 786 -5.16 10.58 -18.96
N GLU A 787 -5.76 9.52 -18.43
CA GLU A 787 -5.84 8.23 -19.12
C GLU A 787 -6.67 8.29 -20.41
N GLU A 788 -7.74 9.10 -20.46
CA GLU A 788 -8.49 9.33 -21.71
C GLU A 788 -7.63 10.05 -22.77
N THR A 789 -6.83 11.06 -22.39
CA THR A 789 -5.87 11.71 -23.30
C THR A 789 -4.85 10.73 -23.87
N LEU A 790 -4.34 9.82 -23.03
CA LEU A 790 -3.39 8.79 -23.45
C LEU A 790 -4.02 7.74 -24.37
N LYS A 791 -5.29 7.42 -24.14
CA LYS A 791 -6.07 6.52 -25.00
C LYS A 791 -6.34 7.16 -26.36
N THR A 792 -6.75 8.43 -26.42
CA THR A 792 -6.92 9.17 -27.69
C THR A 792 -5.60 9.23 -28.47
N LYS A 793 -4.47 9.51 -27.80
CA LYS A 793 -3.13 9.44 -28.42
C LYS A 793 -2.79 8.07 -29.00
N CYS A 794 -3.14 6.98 -28.32
CA CYS A 794 -2.93 5.62 -28.85
C CYS A 794 -3.75 5.37 -30.11
N LEU A 795 -5.01 5.83 -30.15
CA LEU A 795 -5.88 5.69 -31.32
C LEU A 795 -5.37 6.53 -32.50
N LEU A 796 -4.87 7.73 -32.23
CA LEU A 796 -4.21 8.57 -33.22
C LEU A 796 -2.94 7.89 -33.79
N ALA A 797 -2.11 7.33 -32.92
CA ALA A 797 -0.92 6.58 -33.30
C ALA A 797 -1.27 5.35 -34.16
N GLU A 798 -2.36 4.67 -33.83
CA GLU A 798 -2.85 3.55 -34.63
C GLU A 798 -3.28 4.00 -36.03
N CYS A 799 -3.96 5.13 -36.15
CA CYS A 799 -4.35 5.69 -37.46
C CYS A 799 -3.12 6.01 -38.32
N TYR A 800 -2.09 6.64 -37.75
CA TYR A 800 -0.83 6.87 -38.45
C TYR A 800 -0.15 5.55 -38.86
N ARG A 801 -0.14 4.54 -38.00
CA ARG A 801 0.40 3.20 -38.31
C ARG A 801 -0.35 2.54 -39.47
N MET A 802 -1.68 2.64 -39.51
CA MET A 802 -2.49 2.11 -40.60
C MET A 802 -2.29 2.87 -41.91
N GLN A 803 -2.01 4.18 -41.84
CA GLN A 803 -1.58 5.00 -42.97
C GLN A 803 -0.12 4.74 -43.40
N LYS A 804 0.62 3.90 -42.66
CA LYS A 804 2.05 3.59 -42.82
C LYS A 804 3.00 4.76 -42.49
N ASP A 805 2.51 5.79 -41.79
CA ASP A 805 3.36 6.81 -41.18
C ASP A 805 3.88 6.30 -39.83
N TYR A 806 4.84 5.38 -39.89
CA TYR A 806 5.37 4.71 -38.70
C TYR A 806 6.15 5.68 -37.79
N ILE A 807 6.72 6.75 -38.33
CA ILE A 807 7.52 7.73 -37.57
C ILE A 807 6.62 8.44 -36.55
N LYS A 808 5.49 9.00 -37.00
CA LYS A 808 4.54 9.67 -36.09
C LYS A 808 3.87 8.69 -35.14
N ALA A 809 3.58 7.47 -35.59
CA ALA A 809 3.03 6.43 -34.72
C ALA A 809 4.01 6.07 -33.58
N ILE A 810 5.30 5.94 -33.89
CA ILE A 810 6.35 5.67 -32.90
C ILE A 810 6.47 6.82 -31.90
N GLU A 811 6.47 8.06 -32.36
CA GLU A 811 6.54 9.25 -31.49
C GLU A 811 5.39 9.26 -30.47
N LEU A 812 4.16 9.08 -30.94
CA LEU A 812 2.97 9.09 -30.09
C LEU A 812 2.92 7.89 -29.13
N TYR A 813 3.20 6.67 -29.61
CA TYR A 813 3.23 5.49 -28.73
C TYR A 813 4.35 5.58 -27.70
N THR A 814 5.49 6.18 -28.04
CA THR A 814 6.59 6.41 -27.09
C THR A 814 6.19 7.41 -26.00
N ASP A 815 5.54 8.52 -26.37
CA ASP A 815 5.02 9.48 -25.37
C ASP A 815 3.99 8.83 -24.44
N VAL A 816 3.03 8.07 -24.99
CA VAL A 816 2.03 7.38 -24.17
C VAL A 816 2.65 6.32 -23.27
N MET A 817 3.60 5.53 -23.79
CA MET A 817 4.31 4.51 -23.03
C MET A 817 4.99 5.15 -21.81
N ASN A 818 5.80 6.20 -22.00
CA ASN A 818 6.52 6.84 -20.91
C ASN A 818 5.59 7.42 -19.84
N ARG A 819 4.45 8.00 -20.25
CA ARG A 819 3.45 8.52 -19.33
C ARG A 819 2.75 7.41 -18.54
N ARG A 820 2.33 6.33 -19.21
CA ARG A 820 1.70 5.16 -18.54
C ARG A 820 2.66 4.40 -17.64
N ILE A 821 3.95 4.34 -17.98
CA ILE A 821 4.99 3.82 -17.08
C ILE A 821 5.00 4.63 -15.78
N HIS A 822 4.97 5.97 -15.87
CA HIS A 822 5.00 6.83 -14.70
C HIS A 822 3.71 6.74 -13.86
N THR A 823 2.53 6.67 -14.51
CA THR A 823 1.24 6.72 -13.81
C THR A 823 0.70 5.36 -13.37
N LEU A 824 0.73 4.36 -14.26
CA LEU A 824 0.14 3.03 -14.03
C LEU A 824 1.19 1.96 -13.71
N GLY A 825 2.47 2.26 -13.95
CA GLY A 825 3.55 1.31 -13.82
C GLY A 825 3.69 0.38 -15.03
N ASP A 826 4.75 -0.41 -14.93
CA ASP A 826 5.33 -1.17 -16.03
C ASP A 826 4.44 -2.24 -16.67
N ASN A 827 3.68 -2.86 -15.78
CA ASN A 827 3.02 -4.14 -16.00
C ASN A 827 1.53 -4.03 -16.06
N HIS A 828 1.03 -2.81 -15.98
CA HIS A 828 -0.36 -2.54 -16.25
C HIS A 828 -0.68 -2.97 -17.69
N ASP A 829 -1.79 -3.67 -17.89
CA ASP A 829 -2.16 -4.25 -19.20
C ASP A 829 -2.14 -3.19 -20.32
N LYS A 830 -2.58 -1.97 -20.00
CA LYS A 830 -2.55 -0.83 -20.93
C LYS A 830 -1.14 -0.38 -21.32
N THR A 831 -0.17 -0.41 -20.40
CA THR A 831 1.24 -0.08 -20.68
C THR A 831 1.85 -1.16 -21.58
N LEU A 832 1.60 -2.43 -21.26
CA LEU A 832 2.05 -3.57 -22.06
C LEU A 832 1.45 -3.55 -23.47
N HIS A 833 0.18 -3.17 -23.59
CA HIS A 833 -0.48 -3.00 -24.88
C HIS A 833 0.19 -1.88 -25.71
N THR A 834 0.47 -0.72 -25.12
CA THR A 834 1.18 0.36 -25.83
C THR A 834 2.58 -0.08 -26.28
N LYS A 835 3.34 -0.79 -25.43
CA LYS A 835 4.65 -1.36 -25.78
C LYS A 835 4.57 -2.35 -26.94
N TYR A 836 3.58 -3.23 -26.91
CA TYR A 836 3.32 -4.17 -28.00
C TYR A 836 3.04 -3.44 -29.32
N MET A 837 2.22 -2.39 -29.30
CA MET A 837 1.92 -1.61 -30.50
C MET A 837 3.13 -0.85 -31.03
N LEU A 838 3.97 -0.32 -30.12
CA LEU A 838 5.24 0.30 -30.48
C LEU A 838 6.21 -0.69 -31.13
N ALA A 839 6.29 -1.91 -30.61
CA ALA A 839 7.10 -2.99 -31.17
C ALA A 839 6.63 -3.38 -32.59
N GLU A 840 5.31 -3.47 -32.81
CA GLU A 840 4.75 -3.68 -34.16
C GLU A 840 5.12 -2.55 -35.12
N CYS A 841 5.14 -1.28 -34.68
CA CYS A 841 5.58 -0.16 -35.50
C CYS A 841 7.07 -0.29 -35.90
N TYR A 842 7.96 -0.58 -34.95
CA TYR A 842 9.38 -0.81 -35.25
C TYR A 842 9.59 -1.98 -36.21
N ARG A 843 8.86 -3.09 -36.02
CA ARG A 843 8.89 -4.25 -36.92
C ARG A 843 8.46 -3.87 -38.34
N LYS A 844 7.40 -3.08 -38.49
CA LYS A 844 6.93 -2.60 -39.80
C LYS A 844 7.88 -1.59 -40.46
N GLN A 845 8.72 -0.92 -39.66
CA GLN A 845 9.81 -0.07 -40.13
C GLN A 845 11.12 -0.86 -40.38
N ASN A 846 11.11 -2.18 -40.19
CA ASN A 846 12.28 -3.07 -40.27
C ASN A 846 13.38 -2.80 -39.22
N ASP A 847 13.07 -2.09 -38.13
CA ASP A 847 13.95 -2.00 -36.95
C ASP A 847 13.67 -3.21 -36.04
N TYR A 848 14.12 -4.38 -36.49
CA TYR A 848 13.85 -5.65 -35.80
C TYR A 848 14.53 -5.71 -34.43
N ILE A 849 15.64 -5.00 -34.22
CA ILE A 849 16.37 -4.99 -32.94
C ILE A 849 15.46 -4.42 -31.84
N LYS A 850 14.90 -3.22 -32.06
CA LYS A 850 13.98 -2.60 -31.09
C LYS A 850 12.66 -3.34 -30.98
N ALA A 851 12.16 -3.90 -32.08
CA ALA A 851 10.95 -4.71 -32.06
C ALA A 851 11.12 -5.96 -31.19
N ILE A 852 12.24 -6.68 -31.35
CA ILE A 852 12.58 -7.87 -30.56
C ILE A 852 12.73 -7.50 -29.08
N GLU A 853 13.43 -6.41 -28.76
CA GLU A 853 13.60 -5.92 -27.38
C GLU A 853 12.24 -5.69 -26.71
N LEU A 854 11.36 -4.92 -27.36
CA LEU A 854 10.04 -4.59 -26.82
C LEU A 854 9.08 -5.78 -26.78
N PHE A 855 9.07 -6.66 -27.80
CA PHE A 855 8.25 -7.87 -27.76
C PHE A 855 8.72 -8.85 -26.69
N THR A 856 10.03 -8.98 -26.48
CA THR A 856 10.60 -9.83 -25.42
C THR A 856 10.23 -9.29 -24.04
N ASP A 857 10.34 -7.98 -23.85
CA ASP A 857 9.91 -7.28 -22.63
C ASP A 857 8.41 -7.54 -22.34
N VAL A 858 7.53 -7.28 -23.31
CA VAL A 858 6.09 -7.52 -23.18
C VAL A 858 5.76 -9.00 -22.93
N MET A 859 6.43 -9.91 -23.62
CA MET A 859 6.21 -11.36 -23.48
C MET A 859 6.52 -11.81 -22.05
N ASN A 860 7.71 -11.50 -21.53
CA ASN A 860 8.13 -11.92 -20.19
C ASN A 860 7.16 -11.41 -19.12
N ARG A 861 6.71 -10.16 -19.27
CA ARG A 861 5.76 -9.53 -18.36
C ARG A 861 4.37 -10.17 -18.42
N ARG A 862 3.86 -10.45 -19.63
CA ARG A 862 2.58 -11.15 -19.84
C ARG A 862 2.62 -12.59 -19.33
N ILE A 863 3.75 -13.31 -19.48
CA ILE A 863 3.95 -14.62 -18.86
C ILE A 863 3.81 -14.50 -17.33
N HIS A 864 4.46 -13.50 -16.72
CA HIS A 864 4.38 -13.31 -15.27
C HIS A 864 3.00 -12.82 -14.78
N THR A 865 2.24 -12.04 -15.55
CA THR A 865 0.93 -11.50 -15.13
C THR A 865 -0.24 -12.41 -15.46
N LEU A 866 -0.26 -12.98 -16.66
CA LEU A 866 -1.40 -13.69 -17.23
C LEU A 866 -1.14 -15.18 -17.39
N GLY A 867 0.11 -15.62 -17.27
CA GLY A 867 0.54 -16.98 -17.52
C GLY A 867 1.02 -17.20 -18.95
N ASP A 868 1.74 -18.31 -19.14
CA ASP A 868 2.42 -18.63 -20.39
C ASP A 868 1.47 -18.97 -21.56
N ASN A 869 0.31 -19.52 -21.21
CA ASN A 869 -0.71 -20.01 -22.14
C ASN A 869 -1.82 -18.99 -22.43
N HIS A 870 -1.74 -17.78 -21.87
CA HIS A 870 -2.75 -16.75 -22.12
C HIS A 870 -2.66 -16.23 -23.56
N ASP A 871 -3.79 -15.99 -24.23
CA ASP A 871 -3.87 -15.59 -25.65
C ASP A 871 -2.95 -14.41 -26.00
N LYS A 872 -2.99 -13.33 -25.20
CA LYS A 872 -2.09 -12.17 -25.36
C LYS A 872 -0.60 -12.54 -25.29
N THR A 873 -0.22 -13.52 -24.45
CA THR A 873 1.16 -14.01 -24.33
C THR A 873 1.57 -14.78 -25.58
N LEU A 874 0.69 -15.68 -26.03
CA LEU A 874 0.90 -16.49 -27.23
C LEU A 874 1.01 -15.62 -28.50
N ASP A 875 0.15 -14.60 -28.65
CA ASP A 875 0.24 -13.65 -29.77
C ASP A 875 1.57 -12.87 -29.74
N THR A 876 2.04 -12.47 -28.55
CA THR A 876 3.34 -11.79 -28.43
C THR A 876 4.49 -12.70 -28.84
N LYS A 877 4.48 -13.98 -28.41
CA LYS A 877 5.44 -15.00 -28.84
C LYS A 877 5.44 -15.19 -30.35
N TYR A 878 4.25 -15.23 -30.95
CA TYR A 878 4.09 -15.35 -32.40
C TYR A 878 4.69 -14.15 -33.15
N ARG A 879 4.41 -12.91 -32.69
CA ARG A 879 5.02 -11.70 -33.27
C ARG A 879 6.53 -11.65 -33.11
N LEU A 880 7.03 -12.05 -31.95
CA LEU A 880 8.46 -12.14 -31.67
C LEU A 880 9.16 -13.16 -32.57
N ALA A 881 8.58 -14.35 -32.74
CA ALA A 881 9.09 -15.37 -33.66
C ALA A 881 9.14 -14.86 -35.11
N HIS A 882 8.13 -14.09 -35.53
CA HIS A 882 8.14 -13.45 -36.85
C HIS A 882 9.22 -12.36 -36.99
N CYS A 883 9.71 -11.76 -35.90
CA CYS A 883 10.83 -10.80 -35.98
C CYS A 883 12.18 -11.50 -36.17
N TYR A 884 12.32 -12.76 -35.73
CA TYR A 884 13.54 -13.56 -35.89
C TYR A 884 13.63 -14.26 -37.26
N LYS A 885 12.50 -14.42 -37.95
CA LYS A 885 12.42 -14.94 -39.32
C LYS A 885 12.70 -13.83 -40.32
#